data_AF-A0AAU5Z7C3-F1
#
_entry.id   AF-A0AAU5Z7C3-F1
#
_cell.length_a   1.000
_cell.length_b   1.000
_cell.length_c   1.000
_cell.angle_alpha   90.00
_cell.angle_beta   90.00
_cell.angle_gamma   90.00
#
_symmetry.space_group_name_H-M   'P 1'
#
loop_
_entity.id
_entity.type
_entity.pdbx_description
1 polymer ?
#
loop_
_entity_poly.entity_id
_entity_poly.type
_entity_poly.pdbx_seq_one_letter_code
_entity_poly.pdbx_strand_id
1 'polypeptide(L)'
;MVLGSRRGLWFAVLGTVLAVVALPAYADGPTPPPPASVTDVNRSLEELQAEAAAVQADFAKATIAYTNALKAAQTAEATAKKAEASATVSKNKAETERHQLGLLTAQAYQMGIPTVMGTESMLWSLAPIAENLQEIADRQTAITQLGSTQVAQYRTAMAAANEADRLTADATGKRAAANEAAAKAKELSQQVQQKAAFAASAMEGQAADLDGASELSKQLQLARNQQALVRWQTYLTELSTAKVSPPAAAVLKNPAKLPAGLKPLTRRGAPVAGVATMAAAGRTVRVLSAETIRAVNQAFSLLGKPYGVAATGPDKYGCLGAARVAWQPYTTLPNLVGKVYPDYQAVPTSQIEPGDLLVMGSKSLGLVHIGVALDNGEMIASDEAKGSVVVTAVPDNLYAALRPTLGAPVKPQVAPAAASDAVDFRCGNTATSYNIGSGAWTWPLADGTYDIGTPFGQAGPMWATGFHTGQDFVAAVGTPVHAVTAGVVRVEHPAWAGNLVRIDHGNGLETLYAHLSKIDVADGQQVTAGQRIGAVGTEGNSTGPHLHFEVHLGGEPVNPMPFLATGSASMGWGGYSNGMIPASKLCGIASGHMLRCDAAAAYQQLATAYRAHFGNTLCITDSYRSYASQVDLYARKPSLAALPGTSNHGWGVAVDLCGGIEKYGTAEYQWMKAHAPAFGWVHPQWADQGGSREEPWHWEFGKPPSA
;
A
#
# COMPACT_ATOMS: atom_id res chain seq x y z
N MET A 1 -12.19 60.67 -21.88
CA MET A 1 -12.23 60.99 -23.33
C MET A 1 -11.88 59.72 -24.11
N VAL A 2 -12.51 59.52 -25.28
CA VAL A 2 -11.89 59.12 -26.58
C VAL A 2 -10.99 57.85 -26.54
N LEU A 3 -11.46 56.67 -26.97
CA LEU A 3 -11.52 56.15 -28.37
C LEU A 3 -10.13 55.98 -29.01
N GLY A 4 -9.75 54.86 -29.66
CA GLY A 4 -10.40 53.57 -29.96
C GLY A 4 -9.29 52.60 -30.46
N SER A 5 -9.46 51.55 -31.28
CA SER A 5 -10.56 50.73 -31.86
C SER A 5 -9.89 49.51 -32.57
N ARG A 6 -10.47 48.55 -33.33
CA ARG A 6 -11.79 48.28 -33.95
C ARG A 6 -11.81 46.82 -34.50
N ARG A 7 -13.00 46.23 -34.75
CA ARG A 7 -13.29 44.95 -35.47
C ARG A 7 -12.98 43.66 -34.68
N GLY A 8 -13.82 42.61 -34.64
CA GLY A 8 -15.11 42.27 -35.33
C GLY A 8 -14.94 41.05 -36.25
N LEU A 9 -15.87 40.10 -36.44
CA LEU A 9 -17.31 39.89 -36.08
C LEU A 9 -17.47 38.57 -35.26
N TRP A 10 -18.53 38.24 -34.49
CA TRP A 10 -19.97 37.98 -34.78
C TRP A 10 -20.18 36.89 -35.88
N PHE A 11 -21.13 35.93 -35.81
CA PHE A 11 -22.42 35.77 -35.10
C PHE A 11 -22.63 34.34 -34.52
N ALA A 12 -23.77 34.10 -33.85
CA ALA A 12 -24.25 32.78 -33.40
C ALA A 12 -25.69 32.50 -33.90
N VAL A 13 -26.23 31.27 -33.70
CA VAL A 13 -27.64 30.92 -33.32
C VAL A 13 -27.91 29.41 -33.44
N LEU A 14 -28.92 28.90 -32.70
CA LEU A 14 -29.35 27.50 -32.59
C LEU A 14 -30.11 26.95 -33.82
N GLY A 15 -30.19 25.62 -33.94
CA GLY A 15 -31.22 24.92 -34.75
C GLY A 15 -31.22 23.40 -34.56
N THR A 16 -32.30 22.83 -34.02
CA THR A 16 -32.54 21.38 -33.87
C THR A 16 -33.46 20.83 -34.97
N VAL A 17 -33.27 19.57 -35.40
CA VAL A 17 -34.29 18.64 -35.95
C VAL A 17 -33.67 17.24 -36.19
N LEU A 18 -34.48 16.17 -36.16
CA LEU A 18 -34.10 14.77 -36.44
C LEU A 18 -34.33 14.40 -37.92
N ALA A 19 -33.52 13.48 -38.50
CA ALA A 19 -34.02 12.39 -39.39
C ALA A 19 -32.94 11.36 -39.83
N VAL A 20 -33.04 10.13 -39.29
CA VAL A 20 -33.11 8.82 -40.00
C VAL A 20 -32.39 8.62 -41.37
N VAL A 21 -31.36 7.74 -41.35
CA VAL A 21 -30.90 6.77 -42.38
C VAL A 21 -30.45 7.22 -43.77
N ALA A 22 -29.15 6.97 -44.05
CA ALA A 22 -28.68 6.31 -45.27
C ALA A 22 -27.33 5.60 -45.03
N LEU A 23 -27.15 4.37 -45.54
CA LEU A 23 -25.85 3.68 -45.64
C LEU A 23 -25.40 3.67 -47.11
N PRO A 24 -24.13 4.00 -47.42
CA PRO A 24 -23.45 3.51 -48.61
C PRO A 24 -22.68 2.21 -48.33
N ALA A 25 -22.39 1.44 -49.38
CA ALA A 25 -21.79 0.11 -49.29
C ALA A 25 -20.25 0.13 -49.14
N TYR A 26 -19.68 -1.01 -48.76
CA TYR A 26 -18.24 -1.28 -48.84
C TYR A 26 -17.71 -1.17 -50.27
N ALA A 27 -16.47 -0.72 -50.41
CA ALA A 27 -15.64 -0.86 -51.61
C ALA A 27 -14.21 -1.21 -51.17
N ASP A 28 -13.50 -1.99 -51.98
CA ASP A 28 -12.25 -2.63 -51.58
C ASP A 28 -11.07 -1.64 -51.39
N GLY A 29 -10.34 -1.83 -50.30
CA GLY A 29 -9.04 -1.22 -50.06
C GLY A 29 -8.10 -2.25 -49.41
N PRO A 30 -6.80 -2.22 -49.70
CA PRO A 30 -5.86 -3.14 -49.07
C PRO A 30 -5.86 -2.93 -47.55
N THR A 31 -5.75 -4.03 -46.79
CA THR A 31 -5.56 -3.97 -45.34
C THR A 31 -4.37 -3.06 -45.02
N PRO A 32 -4.49 -2.09 -44.09
CA PRO A 32 -3.34 -1.33 -43.64
C PRO A 32 -2.23 -2.30 -43.21
N PRO A 33 -0.95 -2.01 -43.52
CA PRO A 33 0.14 -2.75 -42.90
C PRO A 33 0.02 -2.63 -41.37
N PRO A 34 0.48 -3.63 -40.60
CA PRO A 34 0.55 -3.48 -39.15
C PRO A 34 1.36 -2.21 -38.82
N PRO A 35 0.97 -1.45 -37.78
CA PRO A 35 1.74 -0.28 -37.35
C PRO A 35 3.20 -0.67 -37.13
N ALA A 36 4.11 0.24 -37.48
CA ALA A 36 5.52 -0.07 -37.67
C ALA A 36 6.17 -0.75 -36.47
N SER A 37 7.20 -1.56 -36.75
CA SER A 37 7.93 -2.35 -35.76
C SER A 37 8.44 -1.52 -34.59
N VAL A 38 8.36 -2.09 -33.38
CA VAL A 38 8.94 -1.55 -32.15
C VAL A 38 10.47 -1.44 -32.32
N THR A 39 10.98 -0.23 -32.61
CA THR A 39 12.42 0.05 -32.70
C THR A 39 12.91 1.34 -32.04
N ASP A 40 12.03 2.32 -31.75
CA ASP A 40 12.45 3.60 -31.14
C ASP A 40 12.33 3.66 -29.61
N VAL A 41 11.66 2.70 -28.95
CA VAL A 41 11.73 2.52 -27.49
C VAL A 41 12.96 1.67 -27.15
N ASN A 42 14.14 2.24 -27.40
CA ASN A 42 15.43 1.54 -27.40
C ASN A 42 16.02 1.40 -25.97
N ARG A 43 15.15 1.16 -24.98
CA ARG A 43 15.43 0.95 -23.56
C ARG A 43 14.42 -0.05 -23.01
N SER A 44 14.88 -1.15 -22.44
CA SER A 44 14.03 -2.13 -21.77
C SER A 44 13.50 -1.58 -20.43
N LEU A 45 12.41 -2.18 -19.95
CA LEU A 45 11.86 -1.87 -18.62
C LEU A 45 12.90 -2.14 -17.51
N GLU A 46 13.73 -3.16 -17.67
CA GLU A 46 14.78 -3.55 -16.72
C GLU A 46 15.94 -2.53 -16.70
N GLU A 47 16.32 -1.98 -17.86
CA GLU A 47 17.31 -0.88 -17.94
C GLU A 47 16.77 0.41 -17.32
N LEU A 48 15.50 0.77 -17.59
CA LEU A 48 14.85 1.93 -16.97
C LEU A 48 14.74 1.78 -15.44
N GLN A 49 14.48 0.56 -14.96
CA GLN A 49 14.48 0.23 -13.52
C GLN A 49 15.89 0.28 -12.92
N ALA A 50 16.92 -0.20 -13.63
CA ALA A 50 18.30 -0.16 -13.17
C ALA A 50 18.87 1.27 -13.11
N GLU A 51 18.58 2.10 -14.11
CA GLU A 51 18.97 3.52 -14.13
C GLU A 51 18.25 4.31 -13.02
N ALA A 52 16.94 4.08 -12.83
CA ALA A 52 16.18 4.65 -11.73
C ALA A 52 16.71 4.21 -10.35
N ALA A 53 17.02 2.91 -10.17
CA ALA A 53 17.58 2.39 -8.92
C ALA A 53 18.98 2.96 -8.63
N ALA A 54 19.82 3.16 -9.65
CA ALA A 54 21.12 3.80 -9.51
C ALA A 54 21.00 5.28 -9.06
N VAL A 55 20.09 6.04 -9.67
CA VAL A 55 19.79 7.43 -9.27
C VAL A 55 19.23 7.49 -7.84
N GLN A 56 18.32 6.58 -7.48
CA GLN A 56 17.77 6.48 -6.12
C GLN A 56 18.85 6.13 -5.07
N ALA A 57 19.76 5.18 -5.38
CA ALA A 57 20.83 4.79 -4.47
C ALA A 57 21.86 5.92 -4.24
N ASP A 58 22.23 6.65 -5.29
CA ASP A 58 23.12 7.81 -5.21
C ASP A 58 22.46 8.99 -4.45
N PHE A 59 21.18 9.24 -4.68
CA PHE A 59 20.40 10.23 -3.92
C PHE A 59 20.25 9.86 -2.44
N ALA A 60 19.97 8.59 -2.13
CA ALA A 60 19.90 8.10 -0.76
C ALA A 60 21.26 8.23 -0.04
N LYS A 61 22.36 7.88 -0.71
CA LYS A 61 23.74 8.03 -0.19
C LYS A 61 24.08 9.48 0.13
N ALA A 62 23.74 10.42 -0.75
CA ALA A 62 23.92 11.85 -0.51
C ALA A 62 23.07 12.35 0.67
N THR A 63 21.81 11.89 0.77
CA THR A 63 20.87 12.25 1.85
C THR A 63 21.33 11.74 3.22
N ILE A 64 21.89 10.52 3.29
CA ILE A 64 22.48 9.96 4.50
C ILE A 64 23.71 10.78 4.94
N ALA A 65 24.59 11.15 4.00
CA ALA A 65 25.76 11.99 4.30
C ALA A 65 25.34 13.37 4.86
N TYR A 66 24.37 14.03 4.24
CA TYR A 66 23.79 15.28 4.74
C TYR A 66 23.19 15.13 6.14
N THR A 67 22.39 14.09 6.37
CA THR A 67 21.71 13.84 7.66
C THR A 67 22.72 13.63 8.79
N ASN A 68 23.80 12.89 8.54
CA ASN A 68 24.87 12.67 9.50
C ASN A 68 25.64 13.97 9.82
N ALA A 69 25.94 14.79 8.81
CA ALA A 69 26.58 16.09 9.01
C ALA A 69 25.68 17.07 9.79
N LEU A 70 24.37 17.08 9.52
CA LEU A 70 23.40 17.90 10.26
C LEU A 70 23.31 17.49 11.73
N LYS A 71 23.28 16.18 12.03
CA LYS A 71 23.30 15.67 13.41
C LYS A 71 24.60 16.02 14.14
N ALA A 72 25.74 15.97 13.44
CA ALA A 72 27.03 16.42 14.00
C ALA A 72 27.00 17.93 14.32
N ALA A 73 26.49 18.77 13.40
CA ALA A 73 26.35 20.20 13.61
C ALA A 73 25.44 20.54 14.81
N GLN A 74 24.29 19.88 14.94
CA GLN A 74 23.37 20.03 16.08
C GLN A 74 24.04 19.64 17.41
N THR A 75 24.82 18.56 17.42
CA THR A 75 25.55 18.08 18.61
C THR A 75 26.65 19.06 19.02
N ALA A 76 27.40 19.60 18.05
CA ALA A 76 28.42 20.61 18.28
C ALA A 76 27.80 21.93 18.78
N GLU A 77 26.69 22.38 18.20
CA GLU A 77 25.93 23.57 18.61
C GLU A 77 25.44 23.48 20.07
N ALA A 78 24.86 22.32 20.46
CA ALA A 78 24.44 22.08 21.83
C ALA A 78 25.63 22.07 22.81
N THR A 79 26.78 21.52 22.38
CA THR A 79 28.02 21.52 23.17
C THR A 79 28.58 22.93 23.34
N ALA A 80 28.58 23.75 22.28
CA ALA A 80 29.00 25.15 22.32
C ALA A 80 28.15 25.97 23.29
N LYS A 81 26.81 25.90 23.17
CA LYS A 81 25.88 26.59 24.08
C LYS A 81 26.08 26.22 25.55
N LYS A 82 26.38 24.95 25.85
CA LYS A 82 26.66 24.49 27.23
C LYS A 82 27.98 25.06 27.75
N ALA A 83 29.02 25.13 26.92
CA ALA A 83 30.30 25.73 27.28
C ALA A 83 30.16 27.27 27.48
N GLU A 84 29.45 27.96 26.58
CA GLU A 84 29.15 29.40 26.65
C GLU A 84 28.40 29.78 27.93
N ALA A 85 27.38 29.00 28.32
CA ALA A 85 26.66 29.18 29.57
C ALA A 85 27.58 28.97 30.80
N SER A 86 28.44 27.96 30.76
CA SER A 86 29.41 27.66 31.83
C SER A 86 30.46 28.77 32.00
N ALA A 87 30.98 29.29 30.88
CA ALA A 87 31.90 30.43 30.87
C ALA A 87 31.24 31.69 31.42
N THR A 88 29.97 31.96 31.05
CA THR A 88 29.21 33.11 31.56
C THR A 88 29.02 33.04 33.08
N VAL A 89 28.64 31.88 33.63
CA VAL A 89 28.52 31.69 35.09
C VAL A 89 29.86 31.87 35.80
N SER A 90 30.94 31.32 35.25
CA SER A 90 32.28 31.46 35.83
C SER A 90 32.77 32.92 35.82
N LYS A 91 32.55 33.65 34.71
CA LYS A 91 32.86 35.08 34.59
C LYS A 91 32.13 35.93 35.64
N ASN A 92 30.81 35.71 35.82
CA ASN A 92 30.03 36.41 36.83
C ASN A 92 30.57 36.16 38.25
N LYS A 93 31.03 34.92 38.53
CA LYS A 93 31.72 34.62 39.79
C LYS A 93 33.05 35.38 39.90
N ALA A 94 33.90 35.36 38.88
CA ALA A 94 35.17 36.08 38.87
C ALA A 94 35.01 37.61 39.03
N GLU A 95 33.92 38.19 38.55
CA GLU A 95 33.55 39.59 38.80
C GLU A 95 33.11 39.82 40.25
N THR A 96 32.32 38.90 40.82
CA THR A 96 31.91 38.93 42.24
C THR A 96 33.11 38.85 43.20
N GLU A 97 34.04 37.90 42.99
CA GLU A 97 35.22 37.73 43.85
C GLU A 97 36.17 38.95 43.78
N ARG A 98 36.29 39.56 42.60
CA ARG A 98 37.05 40.81 42.39
C ARG A 98 36.38 42.02 43.07
N HIS A 99 35.04 42.08 43.10
CA HIS A 99 34.33 43.12 43.84
C HIS A 99 34.58 43.00 45.35
N GLN A 100 34.52 41.79 45.91
CA GLN A 100 34.84 41.55 47.33
C GLN A 100 36.29 41.91 47.67
N LEU A 101 37.26 41.57 46.81
CA LEU A 101 38.65 42.02 46.95
C LEU A 101 38.77 43.55 46.94
N GLY A 102 38.03 44.24 46.07
CA GLY A 102 37.98 45.70 46.01
C GLY A 102 37.47 46.34 47.31
N LEU A 103 36.41 45.79 47.90
CA LEU A 103 35.86 46.24 49.19
C LEU A 103 36.89 46.10 50.32
N LEU A 104 37.53 44.93 50.46
CA LEU A 104 38.58 44.71 51.46
C LEU A 104 39.77 45.66 51.26
N THR A 105 40.14 45.95 50.01
CA THR A 105 41.27 46.85 49.68
C THR A 105 40.93 48.30 50.02
N ALA A 106 39.69 48.74 49.78
CA ALA A 106 39.22 50.06 50.18
C ALA A 106 39.17 50.21 51.72
N GLN A 107 38.73 49.16 52.43
CA GLN A 107 38.71 49.14 53.90
C GLN A 107 40.12 49.22 54.49
N ALA A 108 41.09 48.47 53.95
CA ALA A 108 42.49 48.53 54.37
C ALA A 108 43.07 49.95 54.21
N TYR A 109 42.81 50.58 53.06
CA TYR A 109 43.25 51.96 52.78
C TYR A 109 42.64 52.98 53.74
N GLN A 110 41.34 52.87 54.06
CA GLN A 110 40.66 53.76 55.01
C GLN A 110 41.23 53.68 56.44
N MET A 111 41.78 52.53 56.83
CA MET A 111 42.41 52.34 58.15
C MET A 111 43.90 52.74 58.18
N GLY A 112 44.41 53.39 57.13
CA GLY A 112 45.80 53.84 57.03
C GLY A 112 46.82 52.70 56.87
N ILE A 113 46.36 51.50 56.53
CA ILE A 113 47.23 50.31 56.39
C ILE A 113 47.94 50.39 55.03
N PRO A 114 49.28 50.27 54.97
CA PRO A 114 50.00 50.26 53.70
C PRO A 114 49.55 49.11 52.79
N THR A 115 48.88 49.43 51.67
CA THR A 115 48.33 48.45 50.73
C THR A 115 49.38 47.80 49.81
N VAL A 116 50.68 47.96 50.12
CA VAL A 116 51.79 47.44 49.32
C VAL A 116 52.22 46.09 49.88
N MET A 117 51.88 45.00 49.20
CA MET A 117 52.26 43.63 49.61
C MET A 117 53.76 43.37 49.40
N GLY A 118 54.58 43.79 50.35
CA GLY A 118 56.02 43.50 50.44
C GLY A 118 56.45 43.38 51.91
N THR A 119 57.17 42.32 52.26
CA THR A 119 57.26 41.79 53.63
C THR A 119 58.16 42.56 54.62
N GLU A 120 58.80 43.67 54.23
CA GLU A 120 59.92 44.25 55.01
C GLU A 120 59.71 45.68 55.55
N SER A 121 58.63 46.38 55.17
CA SER A 121 58.53 47.85 55.39
C SER A 121 57.80 48.29 56.68
N MET A 122 57.21 47.39 57.47
CA MET A 122 56.24 47.78 58.52
C MET A 122 56.82 48.21 59.88
N LEU A 123 58.00 47.75 60.27
CA LEU A 123 58.51 47.87 61.66
C LEU A 123 58.85 49.31 62.13
N TRP A 124 58.80 50.31 61.25
CA TRP A 124 59.27 51.67 61.52
C TRP A 124 58.21 52.78 61.45
N SER A 125 56.96 52.48 61.08
CA SER A 125 55.92 53.51 60.84
C SER A 125 54.95 53.76 62.00
N LEU A 126 54.81 52.81 62.94
CA LEU A 126 53.83 52.90 64.04
C LEU A 126 54.31 53.69 65.27
N ALA A 127 55.58 54.09 65.31
CA ALA A 127 56.20 54.76 66.47
C ALA A 127 55.59 56.11 66.93
N PRO A 128 55.05 57.00 66.06
CA PRO A 128 54.71 58.37 66.49
C PRO A 128 53.31 58.59 67.10
N ILE A 129 52.40 57.60 67.07
CA ILE A 129 50.94 57.84 67.26
C ILE A 129 50.22 56.72 68.06
N ALA A 130 50.83 56.25 69.15
CA ALA A 130 50.19 55.35 70.12
C ALA A 130 50.60 55.75 71.54
N GLU A 131 49.63 55.80 72.47
CA GLU A 131 49.90 56.29 73.84
C GLU A 131 50.40 55.18 74.77
N ASN A 132 50.33 53.90 74.36
CA ASN A 132 50.80 52.77 75.14
C ASN A 132 51.14 51.54 74.27
N LEU A 133 51.83 50.55 74.85
CA LEU A 133 52.27 49.32 74.17
C LEU A 133 51.12 48.39 73.75
N GLN A 134 49.98 48.39 74.46
CA GLN A 134 48.84 47.53 74.12
C GLN A 134 48.19 48.00 72.82
N GLU A 135 48.01 49.31 72.64
CA GLU A 135 47.48 49.88 71.41
C GLU A 135 48.35 49.54 70.17
N ILE A 136 49.68 49.53 70.33
CA ILE A 136 50.61 49.11 69.28
C ILE A 136 50.40 47.62 68.94
N ALA A 137 50.26 46.75 69.95
CA ALA A 137 50.03 45.32 69.76
C ALA A 137 48.68 45.02 69.11
N ASP A 138 47.61 45.72 69.51
CA ASP A 138 46.26 45.54 68.98
C ASP A 138 46.18 46.02 67.52
N ARG A 139 46.78 47.18 67.21
CA ARG A 139 46.92 47.68 65.82
C ARG A 139 47.75 46.72 64.96
N GLN A 140 48.87 46.20 65.46
CA GLN A 140 49.72 45.24 64.73
C GLN A 140 48.99 43.91 64.47
N THR A 141 48.18 43.44 65.42
CA THR A 141 47.32 42.25 65.27
C THR A 141 46.26 42.49 64.21
N ALA A 142 45.56 43.62 64.27
CA ALA A 142 44.54 43.99 63.28
C ALA A 142 45.11 44.06 61.85
N ILE A 143 46.28 44.68 61.67
CA ILE A 143 46.94 44.76 60.36
C ILE A 143 47.34 43.37 59.85
N THR A 144 47.92 42.53 60.72
CA THR A 144 48.33 41.16 60.36
C THR A 144 47.12 40.32 59.93
N GLN A 145 46.01 40.43 60.66
CA GLN A 145 44.78 39.68 60.38
C GLN A 145 44.10 40.16 59.08
N LEU A 146 43.97 41.48 58.89
CA LEU A 146 43.35 42.03 57.68
C LEU A 146 44.19 41.73 56.43
N GLY A 147 45.52 41.88 56.51
CA GLY A 147 46.45 41.52 55.44
C GLY A 147 46.37 40.04 55.06
N SER A 148 46.28 39.14 56.04
CA SER A 148 46.09 37.70 55.76
C SER A 148 44.77 37.41 55.03
N THR A 149 43.70 38.13 55.38
CA THR A 149 42.37 38.03 54.76
C THR A 149 42.39 38.57 53.33
N GLN A 150 43.04 39.71 53.09
CA GLN A 150 43.19 40.30 51.76
C GLN A 150 44.02 39.40 50.83
N VAL A 151 45.11 38.81 51.33
CA VAL A 151 45.93 37.83 50.56
C VAL A 151 45.13 36.56 50.24
N ALA A 152 44.30 36.08 51.16
CA ALA A 152 43.41 34.96 50.90
C ALA A 152 42.38 35.28 49.81
N GLN A 153 41.67 36.42 49.91
CA GLN A 153 40.68 36.81 48.91
C GLN A 153 41.31 37.15 47.55
N TYR A 154 42.54 37.69 47.51
CA TYR A 154 43.29 37.86 46.26
C TYR A 154 43.53 36.52 45.55
N ARG A 155 43.94 35.48 46.29
CA ARG A 155 44.11 34.13 45.73
C ARG A 155 42.79 33.55 45.23
N THR A 156 41.69 33.75 45.94
CA THR A 156 40.33 33.34 45.50
C THR A 156 39.92 34.05 44.21
N ALA A 157 40.07 35.37 44.15
CA ALA A 157 39.72 36.16 42.97
C ALA A 157 40.56 35.82 41.73
N MET A 158 41.87 35.60 41.91
CA MET A 158 42.76 35.16 40.83
C MET A 158 42.43 33.73 40.36
N ALA A 159 42.12 32.80 41.26
CA ALA A 159 41.70 31.45 40.89
C ALA A 159 40.37 31.47 40.11
N ALA A 160 39.40 32.29 40.52
CA ALA A 160 38.14 32.47 39.80
C ALA A 160 38.34 33.11 38.41
N ALA A 161 39.22 34.11 38.28
CA ALA A 161 39.55 34.72 37.00
C ALA A 161 40.19 33.71 36.02
N ASN A 162 41.20 32.96 36.46
CA ASN A 162 41.86 31.95 35.65
C ASN A 162 40.88 30.87 35.15
N GLU A 163 39.91 30.45 35.98
CA GLU A 163 38.88 29.48 35.60
C GLU A 163 37.83 30.07 34.64
N ALA A 164 37.50 31.36 34.76
CA ALA A 164 36.64 32.06 33.81
C ALA A 164 37.30 32.19 32.43
N ASP A 165 38.58 32.53 32.37
CA ASP A 165 39.34 32.61 31.13
C ASP A 165 39.48 31.23 30.47
N ARG A 166 39.77 30.18 31.25
CA ARG A 166 39.86 28.79 30.78
C ARG A 166 38.54 28.31 30.14
N LEU A 167 37.40 28.58 30.79
CA LEU A 167 36.09 28.20 30.26
C LEU A 167 35.67 29.04 29.04
N THR A 168 36.08 30.32 29.00
CA THR A 168 35.87 31.19 27.82
C THR A 168 36.66 30.69 26.60
N ALA A 169 37.88 30.19 26.80
CA ALA A 169 38.68 29.57 25.75
C ALA A 169 38.04 28.26 25.22
N ASP A 170 37.58 27.37 26.11
CA ASP A 170 36.87 26.14 25.69
C ASP A 170 35.59 26.48 24.90
N ALA A 171 34.76 27.40 25.42
CA ALA A 171 33.55 27.86 24.74
C ALA A 171 33.82 28.39 23.32
N THR A 172 34.88 29.19 23.16
CA THR A 172 35.33 29.71 21.86
C THR A 172 35.71 28.57 20.91
N GLY A 173 36.45 27.56 21.41
CA GLY A 173 36.81 26.37 20.63
C GLY A 173 35.61 25.51 20.22
N LYS A 174 34.63 25.29 21.12
CA LYS A 174 33.39 24.57 20.78
C LYS A 174 32.55 25.33 19.75
N ARG A 175 32.45 26.65 19.87
CA ARG A 175 31.74 27.52 18.91
C ARG A 175 32.36 27.47 17.52
N ALA A 176 33.69 27.44 17.40
CA ALA A 176 34.38 27.26 16.12
C ALA A 176 34.03 25.91 15.47
N ALA A 177 34.11 24.81 16.22
CA ALA A 177 33.76 23.47 15.73
C ALA A 177 32.27 23.34 15.32
N ALA A 178 31.36 24.02 16.02
CA ALA A 178 29.95 24.08 15.64
C ALA A 178 29.74 24.78 14.28
N ASN A 179 30.44 25.89 14.04
CA ASN A 179 30.38 26.63 12.79
C ASN A 179 30.93 25.81 11.60
N GLU A 180 32.02 25.06 11.80
CA GLU A 180 32.60 24.17 10.78
C GLU A 180 31.64 23.04 10.40
N ALA A 181 31.07 22.35 11.40
CA ALA A 181 30.10 21.29 11.17
C ALA A 181 28.83 21.80 10.46
N ALA A 182 28.36 23.00 10.81
CA ALA A 182 27.23 23.65 10.13
C ALA A 182 27.55 24.01 8.66
N ALA A 183 28.77 24.44 8.37
CA ALA A 183 29.23 24.69 7.00
C ALA A 183 29.25 23.40 6.16
N LYS A 184 29.75 22.28 6.73
CA LYS A 184 29.76 20.98 6.03
C LYS A 184 28.36 20.43 5.77
N ALA A 185 27.42 20.60 6.72
CA ALA A 185 26.02 20.27 6.50
C ALA A 185 25.40 21.10 5.36
N LYS A 186 25.72 22.40 5.26
CA LYS A 186 25.24 23.28 4.19
C LYS A 186 25.75 22.87 2.80
N GLU A 187 27.02 22.50 2.68
CA GLU A 187 27.61 21.99 1.43
C GLU A 187 26.89 20.73 0.93
N LEU A 188 26.69 19.74 1.82
CA LEU A 188 26.02 18.49 1.48
C LEU A 188 24.53 18.69 1.12
N SER A 189 23.86 19.67 1.74
CA SER A 189 22.50 20.06 1.38
C SER A 189 22.38 20.52 -0.08
N GLN A 190 23.37 21.27 -0.58
CA GLN A 190 23.40 21.73 -1.97
C GLN A 190 23.66 20.58 -2.97
N GLN A 191 24.49 19.60 -2.60
CA GLN A 191 24.73 18.41 -3.42
C GLN A 191 23.46 17.52 -3.54
N VAL A 192 22.68 17.40 -2.46
CA VAL A 192 21.37 16.71 -2.48
C VAL A 192 20.39 17.44 -3.41
N GLN A 193 20.31 18.77 -3.33
CA GLN A 193 19.43 19.58 -4.21
C GLN A 193 19.78 19.41 -5.70
N GLN A 194 21.05 19.38 -6.06
CA GLN A 194 21.49 19.16 -7.45
C GLN A 194 21.13 17.75 -7.97
N LYS A 195 21.27 16.71 -7.14
CA LYS A 195 20.88 15.34 -7.50
C LYS A 195 19.36 15.18 -7.65
N ALA A 196 18.56 15.87 -6.81
CA ALA A 196 17.10 15.88 -6.94
C ALA A 196 16.63 16.49 -8.27
N ALA A 197 17.25 17.60 -8.70
CA ALA A 197 16.91 18.25 -9.96
C ALA A 197 17.20 17.36 -11.19
N PHE A 198 18.31 16.62 -11.18
CA PHE A 198 18.64 15.65 -12.24
C PHE A 198 17.64 14.48 -12.29
N ALA A 199 17.24 13.95 -11.13
CA ALA A 199 16.25 12.88 -11.05
C ALA A 199 14.87 13.29 -11.60
N ALA A 200 14.44 14.53 -11.32
CA ALA A 200 13.16 15.06 -11.81
C ALA A 200 13.07 15.06 -13.35
N SER A 201 14.09 15.59 -14.04
CA SER A 201 14.11 15.62 -15.51
C SER A 201 14.12 14.24 -16.16
N ALA A 202 14.69 13.22 -15.49
CA ALA A 202 14.64 11.84 -15.98
C ALA A 202 13.24 11.21 -15.87
N MET A 203 12.49 11.56 -14.81
CA MET A 203 11.14 11.05 -14.56
C MET A 203 10.08 11.70 -15.46
N GLU A 204 10.26 12.95 -15.89
CA GLU A 204 9.35 13.62 -16.84
C GLU A 204 9.27 12.87 -18.18
N GLY A 205 10.37 12.30 -18.66
CA GLY A 205 10.36 11.46 -19.87
C GLY A 205 9.55 10.16 -19.71
N GLN A 206 9.64 9.52 -18.54
CA GLN A 206 8.97 8.25 -18.25
C GLN A 206 7.45 8.39 -18.05
N ALA A 207 6.95 9.58 -17.72
CA ALA A 207 5.52 9.82 -17.53
C ALA A 207 4.74 9.77 -18.85
N ALA A 208 5.33 10.25 -19.95
CA ALA A 208 4.69 10.28 -21.27
C ALA A 208 4.39 8.87 -21.82
N ASP A 209 5.25 7.89 -21.52
CA ASP A 209 5.10 6.50 -21.95
C ASP A 209 3.90 5.80 -21.26
N LEU A 210 3.55 6.20 -20.03
CA LEU A 210 2.52 5.56 -19.22
C LEU A 210 1.08 5.94 -19.62
N ASP A 211 0.84 7.20 -19.98
CA ASP A 211 -0.48 7.62 -20.47
C ASP A 211 -0.86 6.92 -21.78
N GLY A 212 0.14 6.69 -22.66
CA GLY A 212 -0.02 5.88 -23.86
C GLY A 212 -0.49 4.45 -23.57
N ALA A 213 0.05 3.81 -22.52
CA ALA A 213 -0.30 2.44 -22.15
C ALA A 213 -1.73 2.29 -21.60
N SER A 214 -2.24 3.29 -20.86
CA SER A 214 -3.59 3.27 -20.27
C SER A 214 -4.69 3.34 -21.34
N GLU A 215 -4.53 4.25 -22.30
CA GLU A 215 -5.46 4.39 -23.42
C GLU A 215 -5.36 3.21 -24.38
N LEU A 216 -4.13 2.72 -24.66
CA LEU A 216 -3.90 1.49 -25.40
C LEU A 216 -4.64 0.28 -24.77
N SER A 217 -4.70 0.17 -23.43
CA SER A 217 -5.42 -0.92 -22.75
C SER A 217 -6.93 -0.93 -23.05
N LYS A 218 -7.55 0.25 -23.13
CA LYS A 218 -8.97 0.39 -23.52
C LYS A 218 -9.16 0.07 -25.00
N GLN A 219 -8.29 0.60 -25.86
CA GLN A 219 -8.32 0.35 -27.30
C GLN A 219 -8.13 -1.14 -27.63
N LEU A 220 -7.26 -1.85 -26.90
CA LEU A 220 -7.08 -3.30 -27.00
C LEU A 220 -8.35 -4.07 -26.57
N GLN A 221 -9.05 -3.65 -25.52
CA GLN A 221 -10.32 -4.28 -25.13
C GLN A 221 -11.44 -4.04 -26.16
N LEU A 222 -11.52 -2.83 -26.73
CA LEU A 222 -12.44 -2.51 -27.82
C LEU A 222 -12.11 -3.30 -29.09
N ALA A 223 -10.83 -3.39 -29.46
CA ALA A 223 -10.35 -4.19 -30.58
C ALA A 223 -10.66 -5.69 -30.38
N ARG A 224 -10.49 -6.23 -29.16
CA ARG A 224 -10.85 -7.61 -28.82
C ARG A 224 -12.35 -7.88 -29.00
N ASN A 225 -13.19 -6.99 -28.46
CA ASN A 225 -14.65 -7.06 -28.62
C ASN A 225 -15.04 -7.04 -30.10
N GLN A 226 -14.45 -6.14 -30.89
CA GLN A 226 -14.72 -5.97 -32.32
C GLN A 226 -14.21 -7.17 -33.15
N GLN A 227 -13.02 -7.68 -32.88
CA GLN A 227 -12.46 -8.86 -33.57
C GLN A 227 -13.34 -10.09 -33.34
N ALA A 228 -13.83 -10.32 -32.11
CA ALA A 228 -14.74 -11.40 -31.81
C ALA A 228 -16.08 -11.27 -32.55
N LEU A 229 -16.65 -10.06 -32.60
CA LEU A 229 -17.86 -9.76 -33.36
C LEU A 229 -17.68 -10.02 -34.86
N VAL A 230 -16.55 -9.59 -35.44
CA VAL A 230 -16.21 -9.84 -36.86
C VAL A 230 -16.07 -11.34 -37.14
N ARG A 231 -15.37 -12.10 -36.29
CA ARG A 231 -15.27 -13.58 -36.45
C ARG A 231 -16.65 -14.25 -36.43
N TRP A 232 -17.55 -13.79 -35.57
CA TRP A 232 -18.92 -14.29 -35.51
C TRP A 232 -19.75 -13.89 -36.74
N GLN A 233 -19.63 -12.66 -37.22
CA GLN A 233 -20.28 -12.20 -38.46
C GLN A 233 -19.80 -12.98 -39.69
N THR A 234 -18.50 -13.32 -39.78
CA THR A 234 -17.96 -14.21 -40.80
C THR A 234 -18.64 -15.58 -40.74
N TYR A 235 -18.77 -16.19 -39.55
CA TYR A 235 -19.45 -17.48 -39.39
C TYR A 235 -20.92 -17.47 -39.86
N LEU A 236 -21.68 -16.41 -39.55
CA LEU A 236 -23.05 -16.24 -40.05
C LEU A 236 -23.09 -16.07 -41.59
N THR A 237 -22.09 -15.38 -42.15
CA THR A 237 -21.96 -15.18 -43.60
C THR A 237 -21.61 -16.49 -44.32
N GLU A 238 -20.76 -17.34 -43.72
CA GLU A 238 -20.46 -18.68 -44.24
C GLU A 238 -21.70 -19.58 -44.26
N LEU A 239 -22.49 -19.60 -43.17
CA LEU A 239 -23.78 -20.33 -43.14
C LEU A 239 -24.74 -19.86 -44.24
N SER A 240 -24.91 -18.55 -44.39
CA SER A 240 -25.79 -17.96 -45.40
C SER A 240 -25.32 -18.27 -46.82
N THR A 241 -24.01 -18.19 -47.08
CA THR A 241 -23.39 -18.50 -48.39
C THR A 241 -23.52 -19.99 -48.73
N ALA A 242 -23.36 -20.86 -47.73
CA ALA A 242 -23.61 -22.30 -47.82
C ALA A 242 -25.10 -22.66 -47.89
N LYS A 243 -26.01 -21.67 -47.88
CA LYS A 243 -27.48 -21.82 -47.89
C LYS A 243 -28.01 -22.71 -46.76
N VAL A 244 -27.32 -22.72 -45.62
CA VAL A 244 -27.75 -23.49 -44.44
C VAL A 244 -28.79 -22.67 -43.68
N SER A 245 -30.04 -23.11 -43.66
CA SER A 245 -30.97 -22.67 -42.62
C SER A 245 -30.57 -23.38 -41.32
N PRO A 246 -30.24 -22.67 -40.22
CA PRO A 246 -29.94 -23.31 -38.95
C PRO A 246 -31.14 -24.16 -38.48
N PRO A 247 -30.96 -25.46 -38.18
CA PRO A 247 -32.03 -26.32 -37.69
C PRO A 247 -32.32 -26.04 -36.22
N ALA A 248 -33.53 -26.39 -35.76
CA ALA A 248 -33.89 -26.32 -34.35
C ALA A 248 -33.05 -27.30 -33.50
N ALA A 249 -32.76 -26.94 -32.26
CA ALA A 249 -31.93 -27.69 -31.32
C ALA A 249 -32.30 -29.18 -31.21
N ALA A 250 -33.60 -29.50 -31.20
CA ALA A 250 -34.12 -30.86 -31.13
C ALA A 250 -33.63 -31.76 -32.29
N VAL A 251 -33.34 -31.19 -33.47
CA VAL A 251 -32.87 -31.90 -34.66
C VAL A 251 -31.38 -32.27 -34.54
N LEU A 252 -30.57 -31.44 -33.87
CA LEU A 252 -29.13 -31.68 -33.68
C LEU A 252 -28.81 -32.53 -32.44
N LYS A 253 -29.78 -32.70 -31.52
CA LYS A 253 -29.58 -33.39 -30.23
C LYS A 253 -29.13 -34.85 -30.36
N ASN A 254 -29.47 -35.55 -31.44
CA ASN A 254 -29.02 -36.93 -31.69
C ASN A 254 -28.10 -37.01 -32.92
N PRO A 255 -26.76 -37.16 -32.75
CA PRO A 255 -25.83 -37.22 -33.88
C PRO A 255 -26.02 -38.45 -34.78
N ALA A 256 -26.70 -39.51 -34.33
CA ALA A 256 -27.03 -40.67 -35.16
C ALA A 256 -28.33 -40.51 -35.97
N LYS A 257 -29.04 -39.38 -35.86
CA LYS A 257 -30.33 -39.11 -36.53
C LYS A 257 -30.39 -37.70 -37.14
N LEU A 258 -29.29 -37.24 -37.72
CA LEU A 258 -29.23 -35.94 -38.39
C LEU A 258 -29.96 -35.97 -39.77
N PRO A 259 -30.55 -34.84 -40.22
CA PRO A 259 -31.08 -34.69 -41.57
C PRO A 259 -30.08 -34.96 -42.69
N ALA A 260 -30.58 -35.32 -43.87
CA ALA A 260 -29.77 -35.49 -45.07
C ALA A 260 -28.92 -34.24 -45.36
N GLY A 261 -27.63 -34.45 -45.69
CA GLY A 261 -26.64 -33.38 -45.87
C GLY A 261 -25.84 -33.05 -44.60
N LEU A 262 -26.43 -33.18 -43.41
CA LEU A 262 -25.73 -32.95 -42.15
C LEU A 262 -24.95 -34.18 -41.67
N LYS A 263 -23.77 -33.95 -41.09
CA LYS A 263 -22.91 -34.96 -40.45
C LYS A 263 -22.54 -34.50 -39.04
N PRO A 264 -22.27 -35.39 -38.07
CA PRO A 264 -21.81 -34.97 -36.75
C PRO A 264 -20.51 -34.17 -36.83
N LEU A 265 -20.40 -33.08 -36.06
CA LEU A 265 -19.07 -32.52 -35.77
C LEU A 265 -18.31 -33.54 -34.89
N THR A 266 -17.02 -33.77 -35.17
CA THR A 266 -16.19 -34.69 -34.37
C THR A 266 -14.97 -34.00 -33.78
N ARG A 267 -14.68 -34.29 -32.50
CA ARG A 267 -13.49 -33.82 -31.78
C ARG A 267 -12.83 -35.04 -31.14
N ARG A 268 -11.53 -35.26 -31.38
CA ARG A 268 -10.75 -36.43 -30.91
C ARG A 268 -11.45 -37.78 -31.18
N GLY A 269 -12.07 -37.92 -32.37
CA GLY A 269 -12.79 -39.12 -32.79
C GLY A 269 -14.23 -39.27 -32.27
N ALA A 270 -14.63 -38.52 -31.24
CA ALA A 270 -15.98 -38.57 -30.69
C ALA A 270 -16.91 -37.51 -31.33
N PRO A 271 -18.21 -37.79 -31.54
CA PRO A 271 -19.18 -36.81 -31.99
C PRO A 271 -19.49 -35.77 -30.91
N VAL A 272 -19.65 -34.51 -31.31
CA VAL A 272 -20.02 -33.38 -30.47
C VAL A 272 -21.55 -33.25 -30.47
N ALA A 273 -22.19 -33.65 -29.36
CA ALA A 273 -23.65 -33.68 -29.28
C ALA A 273 -24.27 -32.27 -29.42
N GLY A 274 -25.33 -32.13 -30.21
CA GLY A 274 -26.01 -30.85 -30.45
C GLY A 274 -25.36 -29.95 -31.52
N VAL A 275 -24.26 -30.40 -32.16
CA VAL A 275 -23.57 -29.64 -33.22
C VAL A 275 -23.30 -30.55 -34.42
N ALA A 276 -23.63 -30.05 -35.61
CA ALA A 276 -23.39 -30.75 -36.87
C ALA A 276 -22.36 -30.01 -37.74
N THR A 277 -22.08 -30.60 -38.90
CA THR A 277 -21.35 -30.00 -40.01
C THR A 277 -22.11 -30.25 -41.31
N MET A 278 -21.89 -29.41 -42.31
CA MET A 278 -22.34 -29.66 -43.68
C MET A 278 -21.18 -29.42 -44.66
N ALA A 279 -21.10 -30.24 -45.70
CA ALA A 279 -20.21 -29.98 -46.83
C ALA A 279 -20.90 -29.00 -47.79
N ALA A 280 -20.33 -27.82 -47.97
CA ALA A 280 -20.85 -26.78 -48.86
C ALA A 280 -19.70 -26.06 -49.58
N ALA A 281 -19.83 -25.86 -50.89
CA ALA A 281 -18.81 -25.23 -51.75
C ALA A 281 -17.37 -25.79 -51.54
N GLY A 282 -17.24 -27.10 -51.31
CA GLY A 282 -15.95 -27.77 -51.06
C GLY A 282 -15.36 -27.59 -49.65
N ARG A 283 -16.06 -26.90 -48.73
CA ARG A 283 -15.66 -26.69 -47.33
C ARG A 283 -16.61 -27.39 -46.35
N THR A 284 -16.12 -27.67 -45.15
CA THR A 284 -16.92 -28.20 -44.04
C THR A 284 -17.33 -27.07 -43.12
N VAL A 285 -18.60 -26.65 -43.18
CA VAL A 285 -19.15 -25.57 -42.36
C VAL A 285 -19.75 -26.15 -41.07
N ARG A 286 -19.46 -25.58 -39.90
CA ARG A 286 -20.08 -25.95 -38.62
C ARG A 286 -21.54 -25.49 -38.59
N VAL A 287 -22.46 -26.36 -38.21
CA VAL A 287 -23.90 -26.07 -38.11
C VAL A 287 -24.31 -26.12 -36.64
N LEU A 288 -24.42 -24.93 -36.04
CA LEU A 288 -25.04 -24.71 -34.73
C LEU A 288 -26.57 -24.63 -34.87
N SER A 289 -27.29 -24.77 -33.75
CA SER A 289 -28.75 -24.64 -33.76
C SER A 289 -29.21 -23.19 -33.95
N ALA A 290 -30.44 -23.01 -34.41
CA ALA A 290 -31.05 -21.68 -34.56
C ALA A 290 -31.17 -20.95 -33.22
N GLU A 291 -31.42 -21.68 -32.13
CA GLU A 291 -31.47 -21.20 -30.76
C GLU A 291 -30.09 -20.72 -30.29
N THR A 292 -29.04 -21.53 -30.52
CA THR A 292 -27.64 -21.19 -30.24
C THR A 292 -27.23 -19.90 -30.94
N ILE A 293 -27.48 -19.80 -32.25
CA ILE A 293 -27.08 -18.64 -33.06
C ILE A 293 -27.76 -17.37 -32.56
N ARG A 294 -29.05 -17.43 -32.23
CA ARG A 294 -29.77 -16.26 -31.71
C ARG A 294 -29.35 -15.90 -30.28
N ALA A 295 -28.99 -16.87 -29.45
CA ALA A 295 -28.44 -16.61 -28.11
C ALA A 295 -27.06 -15.92 -28.16
N VAL A 296 -26.17 -16.36 -29.06
CA VAL A 296 -24.87 -15.71 -29.27
C VAL A 296 -25.03 -14.31 -29.88
N ASN A 297 -25.93 -14.12 -30.86
CA ASN A 297 -26.30 -12.79 -31.36
C ASN A 297 -26.78 -11.87 -30.22
N GLN A 298 -27.64 -12.38 -29.34
CA GLN A 298 -28.14 -11.63 -28.20
C GLN A 298 -27.01 -11.29 -27.23
N ALA A 299 -26.08 -12.21 -26.94
CA ALA A 299 -24.90 -11.93 -26.12
C ALA A 299 -24.01 -10.83 -26.72
N PHE A 300 -23.76 -10.84 -28.03
CA PHE A 300 -23.01 -9.77 -28.72
C PHE A 300 -23.70 -8.40 -28.61
N SER A 301 -25.04 -8.35 -28.61
CA SER A 301 -25.80 -7.10 -28.42
C SER A 301 -25.63 -6.47 -27.02
N LEU A 302 -25.06 -7.22 -26.06
CA LEU A 302 -24.81 -6.75 -24.70
C LEU A 302 -23.41 -6.13 -24.53
N LEU A 303 -22.48 -6.28 -25.49
CA LEU A 303 -21.12 -5.77 -25.33
C LEU A 303 -21.12 -4.25 -25.08
N GLY A 304 -20.32 -3.82 -24.10
CA GLY A 304 -20.25 -2.43 -23.64
C GLY A 304 -21.42 -1.99 -22.75
N LYS A 305 -22.45 -2.81 -22.52
CA LYS A 305 -23.47 -2.52 -21.49
C LYS A 305 -22.84 -2.55 -20.10
N PRO A 306 -23.23 -1.65 -19.18
CA PRO A 306 -22.54 -1.49 -17.90
C PRO A 306 -22.80 -2.67 -16.95
N TYR A 307 -21.82 -2.90 -16.07
CA TYR A 307 -21.90 -3.88 -14.99
C TYR A 307 -22.89 -3.44 -13.89
N GLY A 308 -23.43 -4.41 -13.15
CA GLY A 308 -24.13 -4.15 -11.89
C GLY A 308 -24.24 -5.40 -11.01
N VAL A 309 -23.91 -5.26 -9.73
CA VAL A 309 -24.04 -6.32 -8.73
C VAL A 309 -25.47 -6.87 -8.73
N ALA A 310 -25.61 -8.20 -8.75
CA ALA A 310 -26.88 -8.95 -8.85
C ALA A 310 -27.82 -8.58 -10.03
N ALA A 311 -27.41 -7.72 -10.97
CA ALA A 311 -28.29 -7.21 -12.01
C ALA A 311 -28.55 -8.24 -13.13
N THR A 312 -29.78 -8.29 -13.65
CA THR A 312 -30.22 -9.28 -14.64
C THR A 312 -30.64 -8.67 -15.98
N GLY A 313 -30.17 -7.47 -16.31
CA GLY A 313 -30.65 -6.64 -17.43
C GLY A 313 -31.96 -5.89 -17.12
N PRO A 314 -32.40 -4.98 -18.01
CA PRO A 314 -31.78 -4.63 -19.29
C PRO A 314 -30.70 -3.54 -19.19
N ASP A 315 -30.68 -2.73 -18.13
CA ASP A 315 -29.81 -1.56 -18.05
C ASP A 315 -28.41 -1.89 -17.51
N LYS A 316 -28.30 -2.90 -16.63
CA LYS A 316 -27.06 -3.37 -16.01
C LYS A 316 -27.03 -4.89 -15.92
N TYR A 317 -25.82 -5.46 -15.96
CA TYR A 317 -25.62 -6.91 -16.01
C TYR A 317 -24.59 -7.37 -14.96
N GLY A 318 -24.98 -8.30 -14.10
CA GLY A 318 -24.13 -8.95 -13.09
C GLY A 318 -23.64 -10.34 -13.51
N CYS A 319 -23.09 -11.11 -12.57
CA CYS A 319 -22.41 -12.41 -12.80
C CYS A 319 -23.18 -13.45 -13.62
N LEU A 320 -24.52 -13.34 -13.67
CA LEU A 320 -25.46 -14.18 -14.44
C LEU A 320 -26.19 -13.39 -15.54
N GLY A 321 -26.24 -12.06 -15.46
CA GLY A 321 -27.14 -11.22 -16.23
C GLY A 321 -26.98 -11.36 -17.74
N ALA A 322 -25.74 -11.28 -18.24
CA ALA A 322 -25.49 -11.37 -19.68
C ALA A 322 -25.86 -12.74 -20.25
N ALA A 323 -25.46 -13.83 -19.60
CA ALA A 323 -25.78 -15.20 -20.03
C ALA A 323 -27.29 -15.50 -19.94
N ARG A 324 -27.97 -14.99 -18.91
CA ARG A 324 -29.42 -15.13 -18.74
C ARG A 324 -30.18 -14.39 -19.84
N VAL A 325 -29.87 -13.13 -20.10
CA VAL A 325 -30.53 -12.34 -21.17
C VAL A 325 -30.22 -12.89 -22.56
N ALA A 326 -29.02 -13.45 -22.78
CA ALA A 326 -28.67 -14.14 -24.02
C ALA A 326 -29.58 -15.36 -24.31
N TRP A 327 -29.82 -16.20 -23.30
CA TRP A 327 -30.56 -17.47 -23.46
C TRP A 327 -32.07 -17.39 -23.17
N GLN A 328 -32.54 -16.35 -22.47
CA GLN A 328 -33.93 -16.16 -22.04
C GLN A 328 -35.01 -16.42 -23.13
N PRO A 329 -34.84 -16.07 -24.42
CA PRO A 329 -35.86 -16.33 -25.43
C PRO A 329 -36.01 -17.80 -25.83
N TYR A 330 -35.10 -18.69 -25.40
CA TYR A 330 -35.07 -20.12 -25.80
C TYR A 330 -35.04 -21.08 -24.60
N THR A 331 -34.57 -20.62 -23.44
CA THR A 331 -34.69 -21.35 -22.17
C THR A 331 -34.66 -20.39 -20.98
N THR A 332 -35.33 -20.76 -19.88
CA THR A 332 -35.30 -19.96 -18.66
C THR A 332 -34.12 -20.39 -17.81
N LEU A 333 -33.00 -19.66 -17.85
CA LEU A 333 -31.93 -19.88 -16.88
C LEU A 333 -32.45 -19.52 -15.47
N PRO A 334 -32.24 -20.38 -14.46
CA PRO A 334 -32.49 -20.06 -13.06
C PRO A 334 -31.81 -18.77 -12.61
N ASN A 335 -32.34 -18.15 -11.56
CA ASN A 335 -31.90 -16.85 -11.03
C ASN A 335 -30.57 -16.88 -10.24
N LEU A 336 -29.92 -18.04 -10.11
CA LEU A 336 -28.64 -18.24 -9.41
C LEU A 336 -27.75 -19.17 -10.24
N VAL A 337 -26.45 -18.86 -10.34
CA VAL A 337 -25.49 -19.63 -11.15
C VAL A 337 -25.42 -21.10 -10.71
N GLY A 338 -25.31 -21.36 -9.40
CA GLY A 338 -25.39 -22.72 -8.83
C GLY A 338 -26.70 -23.48 -9.05
N LYS A 339 -27.76 -22.81 -9.52
CA LYS A 339 -29.01 -23.48 -9.97
C LYS A 339 -29.05 -23.74 -11.47
N VAL A 340 -28.19 -23.11 -12.28
CA VAL A 340 -28.08 -23.41 -13.72
C VAL A 340 -27.44 -24.79 -13.95
N TYR A 341 -26.46 -25.18 -13.13
CA TYR A 341 -25.67 -26.40 -13.35
C TYR A 341 -26.46 -27.73 -13.35
N PRO A 342 -27.43 -27.97 -12.43
CA PRO A 342 -28.24 -29.19 -12.46
C PRO A 342 -29.16 -29.34 -13.70
N ASP A 343 -29.55 -28.22 -14.30
CA ASP A 343 -30.66 -28.16 -15.28
C ASP A 343 -30.22 -28.37 -16.74
N TYR A 344 -28.91 -28.35 -17.03
CA TYR A 344 -28.37 -28.44 -18.39
C TYR A 344 -27.21 -29.42 -18.51
N GLN A 345 -27.21 -30.23 -19.58
CA GLN A 345 -26.19 -31.22 -19.85
C GLN A 345 -24.80 -30.60 -20.02
N ALA A 346 -23.91 -30.87 -19.05
CA ALA A 346 -22.49 -30.55 -19.17
C ALA A 346 -21.82 -31.25 -20.37
N VAL A 347 -20.86 -30.57 -21.00
CA VAL A 347 -20.04 -31.05 -22.13
C VAL A 347 -18.54 -31.02 -21.76
N PRO A 348 -17.69 -31.88 -22.35
CA PRO A 348 -16.25 -31.82 -22.14
C PRO A 348 -15.66 -30.48 -22.58
N THR A 349 -14.63 -29.96 -21.89
CA THR A 349 -13.94 -28.72 -22.26
C THR A 349 -13.34 -28.75 -23.67
N SER A 350 -12.93 -29.93 -24.14
CA SER A 350 -12.46 -30.20 -25.51
C SER A 350 -13.57 -30.26 -26.57
N GLN A 351 -14.82 -30.05 -26.18
CA GLN A 351 -16.02 -30.00 -27.02
C GLN A 351 -16.85 -28.72 -26.81
N ILE A 352 -16.29 -27.69 -26.16
CA ILE A 352 -16.92 -26.36 -26.08
C ILE A 352 -17.12 -25.80 -27.50
N GLU A 353 -18.31 -25.31 -27.77
CA GLU A 353 -18.68 -24.64 -29.02
C GLU A 353 -19.47 -23.35 -28.69
N PRO A 354 -19.54 -22.36 -29.61
CA PRO A 354 -20.14 -21.07 -29.31
C PRO A 354 -21.59 -21.17 -28.80
N GLY A 355 -21.91 -20.36 -27.78
CA GLY A 355 -23.20 -20.35 -27.11
C GLY A 355 -23.30 -21.26 -25.88
N ASP A 356 -22.38 -22.20 -25.68
CA ASP A 356 -22.31 -22.95 -24.42
C ASP A 356 -22.19 -22.02 -23.22
N LEU A 357 -22.82 -22.41 -22.11
CA LEU A 357 -22.74 -21.70 -20.84
C LEU A 357 -21.51 -22.17 -20.08
N LEU A 358 -20.51 -21.29 -19.97
CA LEU A 358 -19.29 -21.55 -19.22
C LEU A 358 -19.49 -21.07 -17.79
N VAL A 359 -19.36 -21.95 -16.81
CA VAL A 359 -19.63 -21.69 -15.39
C VAL A 359 -18.33 -21.74 -14.59
N MET A 360 -18.04 -20.69 -13.84
CA MET A 360 -16.87 -20.61 -12.94
C MET A 360 -17.28 -20.78 -11.48
N GLY A 361 -16.38 -21.37 -10.70
CA GLY A 361 -16.59 -21.69 -9.31
C GLY A 361 -15.60 -22.75 -8.82
N SER A 362 -15.79 -23.22 -7.58
CA SER A 362 -14.99 -24.29 -7.00
C SER A 362 -15.87 -25.24 -6.17
N LYS A 363 -15.26 -26.26 -5.56
CA LYS A 363 -15.98 -27.16 -4.63
C LYS A 363 -16.37 -26.47 -3.31
N SER A 364 -15.65 -25.42 -2.89
CA SER A 364 -15.91 -24.67 -1.66
C SER A 364 -16.77 -23.41 -1.90
N LEU A 365 -16.45 -22.67 -2.96
CA LEU A 365 -17.10 -21.42 -3.37
C LEU A 365 -18.52 -21.62 -3.90
N GLY A 366 -18.88 -22.85 -4.29
CA GLY A 366 -20.03 -23.09 -5.17
C GLY A 366 -19.79 -22.54 -6.58
N LEU A 367 -20.87 -22.29 -7.32
CA LEU A 367 -20.83 -21.77 -8.69
C LEU A 367 -21.40 -20.36 -8.75
N VAL A 368 -20.61 -19.42 -9.28
CA VAL A 368 -20.73 -17.99 -8.97
C VAL A 368 -20.66 -17.07 -10.18
N HIS A 369 -20.02 -17.49 -11.28
CA HIS A 369 -20.02 -16.75 -12.55
C HIS A 369 -20.49 -17.62 -13.71
N ILE A 370 -21.04 -16.98 -14.74
CA ILE A 370 -21.41 -17.64 -15.98
C ILE A 370 -21.24 -16.70 -17.19
N GLY A 371 -20.56 -17.19 -18.21
CA GLY A 371 -20.35 -16.52 -19.50
C GLY A 371 -20.91 -17.33 -20.67
N VAL A 372 -21.04 -16.69 -21.83
CA VAL A 372 -21.44 -17.34 -23.08
C VAL A 372 -20.20 -17.61 -23.92
N ALA A 373 -19.93 -18.88 -24.22
CA ALA A 373 -18.76 -19.31 -24.97
C ALA A 373 -18.71 -18.69 -26.38
N LEU A 374 -17.51 -18.33 -26.81
CA LEU A 374 -17.15 -18.01 -28.19
C LEU A 374 -16.10 -19.01 -28.71
N ASP A 375 -15.74 -18.87 -29.98
CA ASP A 375 -14.56 -19.54 -30.52
C ASP A 375 -13.26 -19.01 -29.88
N ASN A 376 -12.19 -19.81 -30.01
CA ASN A 376 -10.81 -19.49 -29.58
C ASN A 376 -10.58 -19.38 -28.06
N GLY A 377 -11.44 -19.98 -27.22
CA GLY A 377 -11.26 -19.95 -25.76
C GLY A 377 -11.60 -18.58 -25.15
N GLU A 378 -12.52 -17.85 -25.77
CA GLU A 378 -13.07 -16.59 -25.26
C GLU A 378 -14.53 -16.75 -24.84
N MET A 379 -15.04 -15.81 -24.04
CA MET A 379 -16.45 -15.75 -23.67
C MET A 379 -16.95 -14.31 -23.58
N ILE A 380 -18.25 -14.12 -23.80
CA ILE A 380 -18.97 -12.90 -23.46
C ILE A 380 -19.45 -13.01 -22.01
N ALA A 381 -19.00 -12.12 -21.15
CA ALA A 381 -19.34 -12.12 -19.74
C ALA A 381 -19.43 -10.70 -19.17
N SER A 382 -20.17 -10.55 -18.06
CA SER A 382 -20.23 -9.30 -17.29
C SER A 382 -19.02 -9.20 -16.37
N ASP A 383 -18.10 -8.28 -16.66
CA ASP A 383 -16.82 -8.10 -15.97
C ASP A 383 -16.86 -6.82 -15.13
N GLU A 384 -16.60 -6.98 -13.83
CA GLU A 384 -16.64 -5.90 -12.85
C GLU A 384 -15.39 -5.01 -12.90
N ALA A 385 -14.22 -5.57 -13.25
CA ALA A 385 -12.98 -4.81 -13.41
C ALA A 385 -12.93 -4.03 -14.73
N LYS A 386 -13.68 -4.47 -15.76
CA LYS A 386 -13.97 -3.70 -16.98
C LYS A 386 -15.26 -2.88 -16.88
N GLY A 387 -15.97 -2.93 -15.75
CA GLY A 387 -17.21 -2.20 -15.49
C GLY A 387 -18.35 -2.46 -16.49
N SER A 388 -18.27 -3.52 -17.30
CA SER A 388 -19.12 -3.73 -18.48
C SER A 388 -19.15 -5.18 -18.95
N VAL A 389 -20.08 -5.51 -19.84
CA VAL A 389 -20.07 -6.78 -20.58
C VAL A 389 -19.00 -6.73 -21.67
N VAL A 390 -18.07 -7.66 -21.65
CA VAL A 390 -16.89 -7.69 -22.53
C VAL A 390 -16.65 -9.08 -23.11
N VAL A 391 -15.80 -9.14 -24.14
CA VAL A 391 -15.13 -10.38 -24.54
C VAL A 391 -13.87 -10.53 -23.69
N THR A 392 -13.77 -11.65 -22.98
CA THR A 392 -12.61 -12.01 -22.16
C THR A 392 -12.13 -13.43 -22.48
N ALA A 393 -10.92 -13.79 -22.03
CA ALA A 393 -10.45 -15.18 -22.09
C ALA A 393 -11.27 -16.03 -21.10
N VAL A 394 -11.47 -17.30 -21.41
CA VAL A 394 -12.07 -18.25 -20.45
C VAL A 394 -11.10 -18.44 -19.28
N PRO A 395 -11.52 -18.16 -18.02
CA PRO A 395 -10.67 -18.31 -16.84
C PRO A 395 -10.23 -19.76 -16.58
N ASP A 396 -9.07 -19.92 -15.93
CA ASP A 396 -8.58 -21.23 -15.47
C ASP A 396 -9.47 -21.87 -14.39
N ASN A 397 -10.29 -21.08 -13.70
CA ASN A 397 -11.29 -21.54 -12.72
C ASN A 397 -12.65 -21.95 -13.36
N LEU A 398 -12.64 -22.34 -14.64
CA LEU A 398 -13.77 -22.96 -15.33
C LEU A 398 -14.17 -24.28 -14.64
N TYR A 399 -15.31 -24.28 -13.96
CA TYR A 399 -15.84 -25.48 -13.32
C TYR A 399 -16.51 -26.43 -14.32
N ALA A 400 -17.30 -25.88 -15.25
CA ALA A 400 -18.00 -26.67 -16.27
C ALA A 400 -18.40 -25.83 -17.49
N ALA A 401 -18.57 -26.51 -18.63
CA ALA A 401 -19.31 -26.00 -19.78
C ALA A 401 -20.63 -26.76 -19.91
N LEU A 402 -21.74 -26.06 -20.09
CA LEU A 402 -23.10 -26.61 -20.20
C LEU A 402 -23.69 -26.25 -21.56
N ARG A 403 -24.42 -27.17 -22.18
CA ARG A 403 -25.04 -26.94 -23.51
C ARG A 403 -26.56 -26.90 -23.41
N PRO A 404 -27.20 -25.71 -23.37
CA PRO A 404 -28.65 -25.59 -23.14
C PRO A 404 -29.52 -26.35 -24.14
N THR A 405 -29.06 -26.48 -25.39
CA THR A 405 -29.76 -27.16 -26.49
C THR A 405 -29.83 -28.68 -26.35
N LEU A 406 -29.06 -29.27 -25.43
CA LEU A 406 -29.21 -30.67 -25.04
C LEU A 406 -30.29 -30.86 -23.95
N GLY A 407 -30.69 -29.80 -23.25
CA GLY A 407 -31.62 -29.85 -22.11
C GLY A 407 -31.03 -30.54 -20.88
N ALA A 408 -31.90 -31.02 -19.99
CA ALA A 408 -31.54 -31.65 -18.73
C ALA A 408 -30.59 -32.86 -18.88
N PRO A 409 -29.63 -33.04 -17.96
CA PRO A 409 -28.63 -34.11 -18.04
C PRO A 409 -29.23 -35.49 -17.79
N VAL A 410 -28.70 -36.52 -18.47
CA VAL A 410 -29.18 -37.91 -18.36
C VAL A 410 -28.88 -38.54 -17.00
N LYS A 411 -27.87 -38.01 -16.28
CA LYS A 411 -27.60 -38.31 -14.87
C LYS A 411 -27.76 -37.01 -14.07
N PRO A 412 -28.44 -36.99 -12.92
CA PRO A 412 -28.56 -35.79 -12.09
C PRO A 412 -27.19 -35.17 -11.79
N GLN A 413 -27.04 -33.88 -12.11
CA GLN A 413 -25.82 -33.13 -11.83
C GLN A 413 -26.03 -32.31 -10.55
N VAL A 414 -25.22 -32.59 -9.53
CA VAL A 414 -25.29 -31.87 -8.25
C VAL A 414 -24.28 -30.74 -8.32
N ALA A 415 -24.75 -29.49 -8.27
CA ALA A 415 -23.86 -28.34 -8.14
C ALA A 415 -23.10 -28.44 -6.81
N PRO A 416 -21.81 -28.04 -6.75
CA PRO A 416 -21.11 -27.94 -5.48
C PRO A 416 -21.90 -27.00 -4.58
N ALA A 417 -22.30 -27.50 -3.42
CA ALA A 417 -22.85 -26.64 -2.39
C ALA A 417 -21.76 -25.65 -2.00
N ALA A 418 -22.11 -24.37 -2.04
CA ALA A 418 -21.36 -23.38 -1.29
C ALA A 418 -21.33 -23.85 0.16
N ALA A 419 -20.14 -23.96 0.76
CA ALA A 419 -20.04 -24.25 2.19
C ALA A 419 -20.67 -23.09 3.00
N SER A 420 -20.94 -23.29 4.29
CA SER A 420 -21.66 -22.32 5.14
C SER A 420 -20.96 -20.97 5.34
N ASP A 421 -19.81 -20.83 4.71
CA ASP A 421 -18.81 -19.77 4.79
C ASP A 421 -18.33 -19.30 3.40
N ALA A 422 -19.05 -19.66 2.34
CA ALA A 422 -18.62 -19.39 0.96
C ALA A 422 -18.47 -17.89 0.65
N VAL A 423 -17.42 -17.62 -0.12
CA VAL A 423 -16.80 -16.29 -0.30
C VAL A 423 -17.59 -15.36 -1.23
N ASP A 424 -17.53 -14.05 -0.96
CA ASP A 424 -17.94 -13.01 -1.92
C ASP A 424 -17.14 -13.08 -3.23
N PHE A 425 -17.84 -13.41 -4.32
CA PHE A 425 -17.26 -13.50 -5.66
C PHE A 425 -17.60 -12.28 -6.53
N ARG A 426 -16.58 -11.73 -7.21
CA ARG A 426 -16.68 -10.58 -8.12
C ARG A 426 -16.70 -11.01 -9.58
N CYS A 427 -17.51 -10.37 -10.41
CA CYS A 427 -17.81 -10.87 -11.76
C CYS A 427 -16.66 -10.59 -12.76
N GLY A 428 -16.39 -11.51 -13.68
CA GLY A 428 -15.22 -11.47 -14.58
C GLY A 428 -13.89 -11.85 -13.90
N ASN A 429 -13.88 -12.14 -12.61
CA ASN A 429 -12.65 -12.29 -11.83
C ASN A 429 -11.97 -13.66 -12.01
N THR A 430 -10.68 -13.63 -12.32
CA THR A 430 -9.80 -14.82 -12.41
C THR A 430 -9.11 -15.16 -11.08
N ALA A 431 -9.14 -14.29 -10.08
CA ALA A 431 -8.41 -14.44 -8.81
C ALA A 431 -9.34 -14.32 -7.59
N THR A 432 -9.54 -15.41 -6.84
CA THR A 432 -10.39 -15.46 -5.64
C THR A 432 -9.92 -14.50 -4.53
N SER A 433 -10.81 -13.60 -4.10
CA SER A 433 -10.60 -12.68 -2.97
C SER A 433 -11.37 -13.17 -1.74
N TYR A 434 -10.65 -13.65 -0.71
CA TYR A 434 -11.27 -14.13 0.54
C TYR A 434 -11.79 -13.00 1.42
N ASN A 435 -13.12 -12.90 1.55
CA ASN A 435 -13.78 -12.12 2.59
C ASN A 435 -13.97 -13.02 3.83
N ILE A 436 -13.41 -12.62 4.96
CA ILE A 436 -13.29 -13.43 6.18
C ILE A 436 -13.62 -12.51 7.36
N GLY A 437 -14.36 -13.01 8.33
CA GLY A 437 -15.16 -12.19 9.26
C GLY A 437 -14.41 -11.11 10.06
N SER A 438 -15.15 -10.06 10.42
CA SER A 438 -14.70 -8.94 11.26
C SER A 438 -14.58 -9.30 12.76
N GLY A 439 -14.14 -10.51 13.09
CA GLY A 439 -13.73 -10.85 14.44
C GLY A 439 -12.47 -10.07 14.82
N ALA A 440 -12.36 -9.64 16.08
CA ALA A 440 -11.18 -8.90 16.54
C ALA A 440 -9.93 -9.80 16.52
N TRP A 441 -8.87 -9.34 15.86
CA TRP A 441 -7.54 -9.95 15.94
C TRP A 441 -6.63 -9.23 16.93
N THR A 442 -5.74 -9.98 17.57
CA THR A 442 -4.65 -9.50 18.40
C THR A 442 -3.34 -10.19 18.03
N TRP A 443 -2.22 -9.63 18.50
CA TRP A 443 -0.91 -10.25 18.39
C TRP A 443 -0.82 -11.54 19.23
N PRO A 444 -0.12 -12.58 18.72
CA PRO A 444 0.02 -13.86 19.44
C PRO A 444 1.00 -13.74 20.62
N LEU A 445 1.91 -12.78 20.57
CA LEU A 445 2.85 -12.40 21.62
C LEU A 445 2.57 -10.94 22.04
N ALA A 446 3.06 -10.54 23.21
CA ALA A 446 2.90 -9.15 23.68
C ALA A 446 3.99 -8.23 23.11
N ASP A 447 3.66 -6.96 22.87
CA ASP A 447 4.62 -5.98 22.36
C ASP A 447 5.87 -5.90 23.25
N GLY A 448 7.04 -5.92 22.60
CA GLY A 448 8.34 -5.89 23.28
C GLY A 448 8.80 -7.22 23.88
N THR A 449 8.05 -8.33 23.73
CA THR A 449 8.51 -9.68 24.11
C THR A 449 9.09 -10.49 22.95
N TYR A 450 9.23 -9.88 21.76
CA TYR A 450 9.69 -10.56 20.54
C TYR A 450 10.33 -9.58 19.53
N ASP A 451 11.18 -10.14 18.67
CA ASP A 451 11.66 -9.52 17.43
C ASP A 451 10.99 -10.20 16.20
N ILE A 452 10.88 -9.49 15.07
CA ILE A 452 10.40 -10.07 13.81
C ILE A 452 11.50 -10.95 13.20
N GLY A 453 11.22 -12.25 13.06
CA GLY A 453 12.11 -13.24 12.47
C GLY A 453 11.87 -13.47 10.98
N THR A 454 12.18 -14.69 10.52
CA THR A 454 12.02 -15.16 9.13
C THR A 454 10.62 -14.82 8.58
N PRO A 455 10.52 -14.02 7.50
CA PRO A 455 9.23 -13.66 6.92
C PRO A 455 8.59 -14.81 6.14
N PHE A 456 7.27 -14.71 5.98
CA PHE A 456 6.51 -15.57 5.06
C PHE A 456 7.02 -15.45 3.63
N GLY A 457 7.08 -16.59 2.92
CA GLY A 457 7.49 -16.66 1.52
C GLY A 457 8.99 -16.61 1.28
N GLN A 458 9.84 -16.61 2.33
CA GLN A 458 11.29 -16.71 2.15
C GLN A 458 11.65 -18.04 1.48
N ALA A 459 12.14 -17.99 0.24
CA ALA A 459 12.54 -19.18 -0.52
C ALA A 459 13.85 -19.79 0.02
N GLY A 460 13.96 -21.12 0.00
CA GLY A 460 15.19 -21.82 0.34
C GLY A 460 15.05 -23.33 0.55
N PRO A 461 16.16 -24.08 0.53
CA PRO A 461 16.16 -25.55 0.61
C PRO A 461 15.90 -26.11 2.03
N MET A 462 15.72 -25.25 3.03
CA MET A 462 15.45 -25.66 4.42
C MET A 462 13.99 -26.07 4.66
N TRP A 463 13.08 -25.70 3.75
CA TRP A 463 11.64 -25.96 3.85
C TRP A 463 11.22 -26.97 2.77
N ALA A 464 10.41 -27.97 3.13
CA ALA A 464 10.00 -29.04 2.21
C ALA A 464 9.13 -28.55 1.04
N THR A 465 8.46 -27.40 1.22
CA THR A 465 7.71 -26.61 0.23
C THR A 465 8.60 -25.77 -0.69
N GLY A 466 9.90 -25.65 -0.38
CA GLY A 466 10.84 -24.73 -1.04
C GLY A 466 10.78 -23.28 -0.54
N PHE A 467 9.85 -22.94 0.36
CA PHE A 467 9.70 -21.61 0.95
C PHE A 467 9.08 -21.65 2.35
N HIS A 468 9.36 -20.62 3.14
CA HIS A 468 8.85 -20.47 4.50
C HIS A 468 7.33 -20.19 4.53
N THR A 469 6.55 -21.03 5.21
CA THR A 469 5.08 -21.04 5.17
C THR A 469 4.40 -20.21 6.27
N GLY A 470 5.16 -19.68 7.23
CA GLY A 470 4.69 -18.84 8.33
C GLY A 470 5.47 -17.54 8.49
N GLN A 471 5.22 -16.83 9.59
CA GLN A 471 6.04 -15.73 10.09
C GLN A 471 6.65 -16.18 11.42
N ASP A 472 7.98 -16.05 11.55
CA ASP A 472 8.65 -16.30 12.81
C ASP A 472 8.67 -15.04 13.69
N PHE A 473 8.46 -15.22 14.99
CA PHE A 473 8.66 -14.21 16.02
C PHE A 473 9.71 -14.72 17.00
N VAL A 474 10.91 -14.15 16.94
CA VAL A 474 12.05 -14.54 17.79
C VAL A 474 11.77 -14.09 19.21
N ALA A 475 11.66 -15.04 20.15
CA ALA A 475 11.23 -14.78 21.51
C ALA A 475 11.80 -15.84 22.46
N ALA A 476 11.98 -15.47 23.73
CA ALA A 476 12.55 -16.38 24.73
C ALA A 476 11.61 -17.57 25.02
N VAL A 477 12.19 -18.75 25.28
CA VAL A 477 11.44 -19.93 25.73
C VAL A 477 10.64 -19.56 27.00
N GLY A 478 9.35 -19.91 27.01
CA GLY A 478 8.43 -19.57 28.10
C GLY A 478 7.62 -18.29 27.89
N THR A 479 7.92 -17.47 26.86
CA THR A 479 7.12 -16.28 26.52
C THR A 479 5.66 -16.70 26.23
N PRO A 480 4.63 -16.08 26.86
CA PRO A 480 3.25 -16.51 26.70
C PRO A 480 2.70 -16.31 25.28
N VAL A 481 2.06 -17.34 24.73
CA VAL A 481 1.41 -17.32 23.40
C VAL A 481 -0.11 -17.26 23.58
N HIS A 482 -0.78 -16.45 22.77
CA HIS A 482 -2.20 -16.16 22.83
C HIS A 482 -2.90 -16.45 21.48
N ALA A 483 -4.17 -16.84 21.55
CA ALA A 483 -5.03 -16.97 20.38
C ALA A 483 -5.26 -15.60 19.73
N VAL A 484 -4.93 -15.46 18.44
CA VAL A 484 -5.05 -14.18 17.74
C VAL A 484 -6.50 -13.76 17.56
N THR A 485 -7.41 -14.70 17.33
CA THR A 485 -8.86 -14.45 17.34
C THR A 485 -9.62 -15.66 17.88
N ALA A 486 -10.94 -15.53 18.05
CA ALA A 486 -11.77 -16.58 18.65
C ALA A 486 -11.94 -17.81 17.73
N GLY A 487 -12.01 -19.02 18.28
CA GLY A 487 -12.14 -20.24 17.50
C GLY A 487 -12.11 -21.53 18.33
N VAL A 488 -11.98 -22.68 17.67
CA VAL A 488 -11.91 -24.01 18.27
C VAL A 488 -10.50 -24.57 18.12
N VAL A 489 -9.89 -24.97 19.23
CA VAL A 489 -8.54 -25.54 19.29
C VAL A 489 -8.51 -26.96 18.71
N ARG A 490 -7.49 -27.25 17.90
CA ARG A 490 -6.95 -28.59 17.63
C ARG A 490 -5.52 -28.67 18.19
N VAL A 491 -5.17 -29.76 18.88
CA VAL A 491 -3.83 -29.97 19.46
C VAL A 491 -3.07 -31.03 18.65
N GLU A 492 -1.95 -30.65 18.06
CA GLU A 492 -1.20 -31.47 17.11
C GLU A 492 0.27 -31.60 17.54
N HIS A 493 0.91 -32.71 17.16
CA HIS A 493 2.32 -32.97 17.47
C HIS A 493 3.12 -33.45 16.23
N PRO A 494 3.13 -32.71 15.10
CA PRO A 494 3.84 -33.13 13.91
C PRO A 494 5.34 -32.91 14.07
N ALA A 495 6.15 -33.84 13.54
CA ALA A 495 7.61 -33.87 13.77
C ALA A 495 8.36 -32.59 13.37
N TRP A 496 7.81 -31.77 12.46
CA TRP A 496 8.40 -30.49 12.08
C TRP A 496 8.11 -29.37 13.09
N ALA A 497 6.92 -29.33 13.69
CA ALA A 497 6.50 -28.25 14.59
C ALA A 497 6.75 -28.55 16.08
N GLY A 498 6.97 -29.82 16.46
CA GLY A 498 6.92 -30.20 17.87
C GLY A 498 5.50 -30.07 18.40
N ASN A 499 5.32 -29.41 19.55
CA ASN A 499 3.99 -29.09 20.07
C ASN A 499 3.36 -27.97 19.21
N LEU A 500 2.20 -28.25 18.62
CA LEU A 500 1.46 -27.30 17.79
C LEU A 500 0.03 -27.12 18.32
N VAL A 501 -0.38 -25.85 18.48
CA VAL A 501 -1.80 -25.49 18.55
C VAL A 501 -2.24 -25.07 17.17
N ARG A 502 -3.37 -25.59 16.70
CA ARG A 502 -4.14 -25.04 15.58
C ARG A 502 -5.43 -24.48 16.13
N ILE A 503 -5.92 -23.37 15.59
CA ILE A 503 -7.24 -22.83 15.92
C ILE A 503 -8.04 -22.70 14.63
N ASP A 504 -9.17 -23.38 14.59
CA ASP A 504 -10.19 -23.29 13.55
C ASP A 504 -11.11 -22.10 13.87
N HIS A 505 -11.09 -21.08 13.01
CA HIS A 505 -11.87 -19.87 13.17
C HIS A 505 -13.19 -19.90 12.36
N GLY A 506 -13.47 -21.03 11.69
CA GLY A 506 -14.45 -21.12 10.62
C GLY A 506 -14.06 -20.31 9.38
N ASN A 507 -14.83 -20.42 8.31
CA ASN A 507 -14.58 -19.72 7.05
C ASN A 507 -13.30 -20.10 6.31
N GLY A 508 -12.91 -21.38 6.42
CA GLY A 508 -11.66 -21.89 5.89
C GLY A 508 -10.40 -21.21 6.45
N LEU A 509 -10.55 -20.41 7.52
CA LEU A 509 -9.48 -19.71 8.21
C LEU A 509 -9.00 -20.55 9.39
N GLU A 510 -7.72 -20.90 9.39
CA GLU A 510 -7.06 -21.48 10.55
C GLU A 510 -5.82 -20.66 10.92
N THR A 511 -5.43 -20.69 12.20
CA THR A 511 -4.14 -20.19 12.66
C THR A 511 -3.35 -21.30 13.34
N LEU A 512 -2.04 -21.34 13.13
CA LEU A 512 -1.15 -22.37 13.68
C LEU A 512 -0.05 -21.70 14.52
N TYR A 513 0.29 -22.33 15.64
CA TYR A 513 1.27 -21.86 16.62
C TYR A 513 2.21 -23.03 16.91
N ALA A 514 3.39 -23.00 16.31
CA ALA A 514 4.36 -24.09 16.31
C ALA A 514 5.54 -23.84 17.26
N HIS A 515 6.37 -24.87 17.45
CA HIS A 515 7.57 -24.90 18.29
C HIS A 515 7.33 -24.64 19.78
N LEU A 516 6.09 -24.77 20.26
CA LEU A 516 5.69 -24.41 21.62
C LEU A 516 6.42 -25.27 22.68
N SER A 517 6.91 -24.65 23.76
CA SER A 517 7.45 -25.39 24.92
C SER A 517 6.34 -25.93 25.83
N LYS A 518 5.15 -25.34 25.74
CA LYS A 518 3.98 -25.73 26.51
C LYS A 518 2.69 -25.36 25.77
N ILE A 519 1.69 -26.22 25.86
CA ILE A 519 0.30 -25.93 25.51
C ILE A 519 -0.50 -25.74 26.82
N ASP A 520 -1.34 -24.69 26.86
CA ASP A 520 -2.18 -24.31 28.01
C ASP A 520 -3.68 -24.55 27.78
N VAL A 521 -4.05 -25.17 26.64
CA VAL A 521 -5.43 -25.47 26.20
C VAL A 521 -5.61 -26.93 25.76
N ALA A 522 -6.86 -27.40 25.71
CA ALA A 522 -7.22 -28.76 25.31
C ALA A 522 -7.77 -28.84 23.87
N ASP A 523 -7.70 -30.03 23.27
CA ASP A 523 -8.35 -30.31 21.98
C ASP A 523 -9.87 -30.12 22.05
N GLY A 524 -10.45 -29.49 21.04
CA GLY A 524 -11.87 -29.11 21.01
C GLY A 524 -12.25 -27.92 21.90
N GLN A 525 -11.31 -27.31 22.63
CA GLN A 525 -11.59 -26.15 23.48
C GLN A 525 -11.94 -24.91 22.64
N GLN A 526 -13.03 -24.22 22.99
CA GLN A 526 -13.29 -22.88 22.48
C GLN A 526 -12.39 -21.85 23.17
N VAL A 527 -11.80 -20.95 22.40
CA VAL A 527 -10.93 -19.87 22.88
C VAL A 527 -11.36 -18.52 22.32
N THR A 528 -11.08 -17.45 23.05
CA THR A 528 -11.32 -16.07 22.62
C THR A 528 -10.04 -15.36 22.17
N ALA A 529 -10.18 -14.29 21.39
CA ALA A 529 -9.05 -13.39 21.06
C ALA A 529 -8.31 -12.94 22.35
N GLY A 530 -6.99 -13.03 22.36
CA GLY A 530 -6.14 -12.67 23.49
C GLY A 530 -6.11 -13.71 24.63
N GLN A 531 -6.85 -14.82 24.53
CA GLN A 531 -6.73 -15.90 25.50
C GLN A 531 -5.38 -16.61 25.34
N ARG A 532 -4.66 -16.81 26.45
CA ARG A 532 -3.42 -17.58 26.47
C ARG A 532 -3.68 -19.04 26.08
N ILE A 533 -2.87 -19.56 25.15
CA ILE A 533 -2.94 -20.93 24.61
C ILE A 533 -1.65 -21.74 24.82
N GLY A 534 -0.54 -21.11 25.19
CA GLY A 534 0.71 -21.83 25.43
C GLY A 534 1.89 -20.93 25.74
N ALA A 535 3.09 -21.42 25.46
CA ALA A 535 4.33 -20.66 25.58
C ALA A 535 5.34 -21.01 24.47
N VAL A 536 6.11 -20.01 24.04
CA VAL A 536 7.20 -20.13 23.05
C VAL A 536 8.21 -21.18 23.48
N GLY A 537 8.77 -21.91 22.51
CA GLY A 537 9.78 -22.93 22.75
C GLY A 537 10.77 -23.05 21.60
N THR A 538 11.25 -24.27 21.36
CA THR A 538 12.14 -24.62 20.25
C THR A 538 11.92 -26.08 19.81
N GLU A 539 10.72 -26.61 20.06
CA GLU A 539 10.37 -28.02 19.84
C GLU A 539 10.24 -28.37 18.35
N GLY A 540 10.53 -29.62 17.97
CA GLY A 540 10.51 -30.05 16.57
C GLY A 540 11.73 -29.56 15.78
N ASN A 541 11.53 -29.20 14.51
CA ASN A 541 12.59 -28.76 13.61
C ASN A 541 12.78 -27.23 13.68
N SER A 542 13.48 -26.76 14.72
CA SER A 542 13.76 -25.34 14.94
C SER A 542 15.27 -25.06 15.03
N THR A 543 15.69 -23.89 14.54
CA THR A 543 17.06 -23.37 14.68
C THR A 543 17.31 -22.58 15.97
N GLY A 544 16.28 -22.31 16.77
CA GLY A 544 16.38 -21.60 18.06
C GLY A 544 15.03 -21.06 18.56
N PRO A 545 14.98 -20.43 19.75
CA PRO A 545 13.72 -20.00 20.36
C PRO A 545 12.93 -18.98 19.53
N HIS A 546 11.74 -19.38 19.06
CA HIS A 546 10.79 -18.53 18.35
C HIS A 546 9.38 -19.11 18.39
N LEU A 547 8.36 -18.28 18.19
CA LEU A 547 7.05 -18.72 17.74
C LEU A 547 7.06 -18.73 16.22
N HIS A 548 6.82 -19.88 15.60
CA HIS A 548 6.44 -19.93 14.19
C HIS A 548 4.91 -19.88 14.10
N PHE A 549 4.39 -18.90 13.37
CA PHE A 549 2.96 -18.61 13.28
C PHE A 549 2.49 -18.63 11.82
N GLU A 550 1.45 -19.41 11.53
CA GLU A 550 0.85 -19.46 10.18
C GLU A 550 -0.63 -19.02 10.21
N VAL A 551 -1.08 -18.43 9.10
CA VAL A 551 -2.51 -18.25 8.77
C VAL A 551 -2.77 -19.08 7.52
N HIS A 552 -3.81 -19.91 7.55
CA HIS A 552 -4.24 -20.73 6.42
C HIS A 552 -5.59 -20.24 5.91
N LEU A 553 -5.76 -20.21 4.58
CA LEU A 553 -7.03 -19.90 3.91
C LEU A 553 -7.40 -20.99 2.92
N GLY A 554 -8.53 -21.65 3.16
CA GLY A 554 -9.00 -22.78 2.33
C GLY A 554 -8.10 -24.01 2.39
N GLY A 555 -7.19 -24.08 3.37
CA GLY A 555 -6.18 -25.13 3.52
C GLY A 555 -4.79 -24.79 2.96
N GLU A 556 -4.58 -23.59 2.41
CA GLU A 556 -3.28 -23.13 1.91
C GLU A 556 -2.68 -22.03 2.82
N PRO A 557 -1.36 -22.04 3.12
CA PRO A 557 -0.73 -21.04 3.95
C PRO A 557 -0.60 -19.69 3.24
N VAL A 558 -0.92 -18.60 3.95
CA VAL A 558 -0.85 -17.21 3.47
C VAL A 558 -0.05 -16.33 4.43
N ASN A 559 0.42 -15.17 3.96
CA ASN A 559 1.20 -14.25 4.80
C ASN A 559 0.40 -13.86 6.06
N PRO A 560 0.86 -14.19 7.28
CA PRO A 560 0.08 -14.00 8.51
C PRO A 560 -0.01 -12.53 8.99
N MET A 561 1.04 -11.75 8.74
CA MET A 561 1.22 -10.40 9.31
C MET A 561 0.06 -9.43 9.01
N PRO A 562 -0.50 -9.37 7.79
CA PRO A 562 -1.68 -8.56 7.46
C PRO A 562 -2.93 -8.83 8.32
N PHE A 563 -3.11 -10.06 8.82
CA PHE A 563 -4.27 -10.40 9.65
C PHE A 563 -4.07 -9.90 11.09
N LEU A 564 -2.89 -10.17 11.66
CA LEU A 564 -2.46 -9.64 12.96
C LEU A 564 -2.52 -8.11 13.01
N ALA A 565 -2.16 -7.47 11.90
CA ALA A 565 -1.95 -6.04 11.81
C ALA A 565 -3.21 -5.22 11.45
N THR A 566 -4.29 -5.87 10.97
CA THR A 566 -5.52 -5.15 10.58
C THR A 566 -6.67 -5.36 11.56
N GLY A 567 -6.45 -6.11 12.64
CA GLY A 567 -7.45 -6.38 13.68
C GLY A 567 -8.65 -7.19 13.19
N SER A 568 -8.61 -7.74 11.98
CA SER A 568 -9.72 -8.41 11.29
C SER A 568 -9.19 -9.44 10.29
N ALA A 569 -10.02 -10.39 9.87
CA ALA A 569 -9.56 -11.45 8.99
C ALA A 569 -9.59 -11.10 7.48
N SER A 570 -10.19 -9.97 7.07
CA SER A 570 -10.43 -9.70 5.65
C SER A 570 -9.14 -9.48 4.87
N MET A 571 -8.92 -10.24 3.79
CA MET A 571 -7.97 -9.78 2.77
C MET A 571 -8.49 -8.48 2.17
N GLY A 572 -7.64 -7.46 2.16
CA GLY A 572 -8.08 -6.09 1.89
C GLY A 572 -8.30 -5.78 0.41
N TRP A 573 -8.10 -4.51 0.06
CA TRP A 573 -8.52 -3.98 -1.23
C TRP A 573 -7.95 -4.77 -2.41
N GLY A 574 -8.85 -5.23 -3.30
CA GLY A 574 -8.50 -6.02 -4.47
C GLY A 574 -8.14 -7.49 -4.19
N GLY A 575 -8.34 -7.98 -2.95
CA GLY A 575 -7.84 -9.29 -2.52
C GLY A 575 -6.35 -9.27 -2.14
N TYR A 576 -5.77 -8.08 -1.97
CA TYR A 576 -4.38 -7.89 -1.56
C TYR A 576 -4.29 -7.51 -0.09
N SER A 577 -3.22 -7.96 0.54
CA SER A 577 -2.88 -7.59 1.90
C SER A 577 -2.26 -6.20 2.01
N ASN A 578 -2.26 -5.63 3.21
CA ASN A 578 -1.65 -4.34 3.49
C ASN A 578 -0.16 -4.34 3.12
N GLY A 579 0.27 -3.36 2.32
CA GLY A 579 1.62 -3.26 1.77
C GLY A 579 1.95 -4.29 0.68
N MET A 580 1.02 -5.17 0.32
CA MET A 580 1.17 -6.21 -0.72
C MET A 580 0.27 -5.95 -1.95
N ILE A 581 -0.27 -4.73 -2.08
CA ILE A 581 -0.94 -4.28 -3.31
C ILE A 581 0.13 -4.14 -4.41
N PRO A 582 0.00 -4.83 -5.56
CA PRO A 582 0.95 -4.69 -6.66
C PRO A 582 0.92 -3.27 -7.25
N ALA A 583 2.05 -2.75 -7.70
CA ALA A 583 2.12 -1.44 -8.36
C ALA A 583 1.18 -1.35 -9.59
N SER A 584 0.97 -2.48 -10.30
CA SER A 584 -0.01 -2.61 -11.41
C SER A 584 -1.48 -2.55 -11.00
N LYS A 585 -1.77 -2.33 -9.71
CA LYS A 585 -3.10 -2.13 -9.12
C LYS A 585 -3.21 -0.79 -8.39
N LEU A 586 -2.12 -0.04 -8.28
CA LEU A 586 -2.10 1.32 -7.76
C LEU A 586 -2.11 2.32 -8.91
N CYS A 587 -2.47 3.57 -8.62
CA CYS A 587 -2.36 4.69 -9.53
C CYS A 587 -1.32 5.68 -9.02
N GLY A 588 -0.48 6.18 -9.92
CA GLY A 588 0.49 7.22 -9.61
C GLY A 588 -0.17 8.55 -9.24
N ILE A 589 0.44 9.24 -8.29
CA ILE A 589 0.26 10.67 -8.02
C ILE A 589 1.63 11.37 -8.13
N ALA A 590 1.72 12.65 -7.79
CA ALA A 590 2.93 13.44 -8.00
C ALA A 590 4.19 12.86 -7.31
N SER A 591 5.38 13.14 -7.85
CA SER A 591 6.69 12.80 -7.27
C SER A 591 6.96 11.30 -7.06
N GLY A 592 6.35 10.42 -7.88
CA GLY A 592 6.56 8.97 -7.78
C GLY A 592 5.78 8.30 -6.64
N HIS A 593 4.99 9.05 -5.89
CA HIS A 593 4.04 8.52 -4.93
C HIS A 593 2.92 7.74 -5.63
N MET A 594 2.36 6.74 -4.96
CA MET A 594 1.25 5.93 -5.46
C MET A 594 0.12 5.88 -4.44
N LEU A 595 -1.12 5.72 -4.90
CA LEU A 595 -2.28 5.47 -4.06
C LEU A 595 -3.19 4.43 -4.72
N ARG A 596 -4.16 3.94 -3.94
CA ARG A 596 -5.33 3.21 -4.43
C ARG A 596 -6.04 4.09 -5.48
N CYS A 597 -6.48 3.54 -6.61
CA CYS A 597 -6.87 4.40 -7.75
C CYS A 597 -8.05 5.36 -7.50
N ASP A 598 -8.94 5.05 -6.55
CA ASP A 598 -9.98 5.95 -6.06
C ASP A 598 -9.41 7.06 -5.15
N ALA A 599 -8.53 6.72 -4.22
CA ALA A 599 -7.79 7.68 -3.41
C ALA A 599 -6.89 8.60 -4.27
N ALA A 600 -6.25 8.06 -5.32
CA ALA A 600 -5.45 8.82 -6.29
C ALA A 600 -6.29 9.87 -7.03
N ALA A 601 -7.47 9.49 -7.52
CA ALA A 601 -8.39 10.41 -8.20
C ALA A 601 -8.90 11.51 -7.25
N ALA A 602 -9.21 11.16 -6.00
CA ALA A 602 -9.58 12.11 -4.95
C ALA A 602 -8.42 13.07 -4.60
N TYR A 603 -7.19 12.54 -4.48
CA TYR A 603 -5.99 13.33 -4.24
C TYR A 603 -5.74 14.34 -5.37
N GLN A 604 -5.91 13.94 -6.63
CA GLN A 604 -5.75 14.83 -7.78
C GLN A 604 -6.78 15.97 -7.79
N GLN A 605 -8.03 15.72 -7.37
CA GLN A 605 -9.05 16.76 -7.21
C GLN A 605 -8.71 17.72 -6.07
N LEU A 606 -8.33 17.19 -4.89
CA LEU A 606 -7.88 17.97 -3.74
C LEU A 606 -6.64 18.82 -4.07
N ALA A 607 -5.62 18.24 -4.71
CA ALA A 607 -4.41 18.92 -5.15
C ALA A 607 -4.69 20.02 -6.19
N THR A 608 -5.68 19.82 -7.06
CA THR A 608 -6.13 20.84 -8.02
C THR A 608 -6.81 22.01 -7.31
N ALA A 609 -7.71 21.72 -6.35
CA ALA A 609 -8.36 22.76 -5.54
C ALA A 609 -7.37 23.53 -4.65
N TYR A 610 -6.42 22.82 -4.02
CA TYR A 610 -5.33 23.41 -3.24
C TYR A 610 -4.47 24.34 -4.11
N ARG A 611 -4.07 23.89 -5.30
CA ARG A 611 -3.28 24.70 -6.24
C ARG A 611 -4.06 25.90 -6.80
N ALA A 612 -5.38 25.77 -6.98
CA ALA A 612 -6.23 26.90 -7.36
C ALA A 612 -6.35 27.96 -6.24
N HIS A 613 -6.17 27.57 -4.97
CA HIS A 613 -6.20 28.49 -3.82
C HIS A 613 -4.83 29.10 -3.49
N PHE A 614 -3.78 28.28 -3.38
CA PHE A 614 -2.44 28.69 -2.94
C PHE A 614 -1.45 28.94 -4.08
N GLY A 615 -1.80 28.66 -5.34
CA GLY A 615 -0.92 28.72 -6.53
C GLY A 615 0.11 27.59 -6.61
N ASN A 616 0.51 27.02 -5.47
CA ASN A 616 1.51 25.97 -5.33
C ASN A 616 0.90 24.56 -5.43
N THR A 617 1.68 23.59 -5.92
CA THR A 617 1.28 22.17 -5.93
C THR A 617 1.17 21.63 -4.49
N LEU A 618 0.17 20.78 -4.24
CA LEU A 618 0.03 20.06 -2.97
C LEU A 618 1.27 19.19 -2.71
N CYS A 619 2.00 19.51 -1.65
CA CYS A 619 3.28 18.90 -1.29
C CYS A 619 3.05 17.60 -0.53
N ILE A 620 3.76 16.53 -0.91
CA ILE A 620 3.63 15.18 -0.37
C ILE A 620 5.03 14.60 -0.06
N THR A 621 5.14 13.84 1.03
CA THR A 621 6.36 13.17 1.51
C THR A 621 6.24 11.65 1.65
N ASP A 622 5.04 11.10 1.82
CA ASP A 622 4.78 9.65 1.80
C ASP A 622 3.35 9.35 1.32
N SER A 623 3.12 8.14 0.84
CA SER A 623 1.88 7.69 0.17
C SER A 623 1.70 6.17 0.36
N TYR A 624 1.49 5.38 -0.70
CA TYR A 624 1.53 3.93 -0.59
C TYR A 624 2.89 3.43 -0.09
N ARG A 625 2.88 2.64 0.99
CA ARG A 625 4.09 2.09 1.63
C ARG A 625 4.04 0.57 1.60
N SER A 626 4.89 -0.06 0.78
CA SER A 626 4.94 -1.52 0.62
C SER A 626 5.24 -2.24 1.94
N TYR A 627 4.90 -3.52 2.06
CA TYR A 627 5.10 -4.29 3.28
C TYR A 627 6.58 -4.36 3.67
N ALA A 628 7.48 -4.58 2.71
CA ALA A 628 8.92 -4.51 2.93
C ALA A 628 9.38 -3.11 3.39
N SER A 629 8.81 -2.04 2.80
CA SER A 629 9.06 -0.66 3.23
C SER A 629 8.52 -0.35 4.64
N GLN A 630 7.45 -1.02 5.07
CA GLN A 630 6.94 -0.93 6.44
C GLN A 630 7.85 -1.68 7.43
N VAL A 631 8.32 -2.89 7.08
CA VAL A 631 9.29 -3.66 7.90
C VAL A 631 10.57 -2.86 8.11
N ASP A 632 11.16 -2.30 7.05
CA ASP A 632 12.33 -1.44 7.14
C ASP A 632 12.07 -0.14 7.95
N LEU A 633 10.94 0.53 7.72
CA LEU A 633 10.59 1.73 8.49
C LEU A 633 10.39 1.42 9.97
N TYR A 634 9.77 0.29 10.31
CA TYR A 634 9.57 -0.17 11.68
C TYR A 634 10.88 -0.56 12.35
N ALA A 635 11.75 -1.31 11.68
CA ALA A 635 13.09 -1.63 12.18
C ALA A 635 13.95 -0.37 12.44
N ARG A 636 13.81 0.68 11.62
CA ARG A 636 14.54 1.95 11.78
C ARG A 636 13.88 2.93 12.77
N LYS A 637 12.58 2.83 13.05
CA LYS A 637 11.80 3.79 13.87
C LYS A 637 10.59 3.12 14.57
N PRO A 638 10.76 2.13 15.46
CA PRO A 638 9.63 1.33 15.94
C PRO A 638 8.57 2.13 16.74
N SER A 639 8.96 3.23 17.39
CA SER A 639 8.03 4.13 18.10
C SER A 639 7.30 5.14 17.21
N LEU A 640 7.69 5.29 15.93
CA LEU A 640 7.11 6.25 14.97
C LEU A 640 6.59 5.57 13.69
N ALA A 641 6.85 4.29 13.50
CA ALA A 641 6.23 3.50 12.45
C ALA A 641 4.91 2.89 12.95
N ALA A 642 3.91 2.83 12.08
CA ALA A 642 2.84 1.86 12.25
C ALA A 642 3.42 0.46 11.97
N LEU A 643 3.07 -0.54 12.79
CA LEU A 643 3.66 -1.89 12.72
C LEU A 643 3.40 -2.54 11.34
N PRO A 644 4.31 -3.35 10.76
CA PRO A 644 4.18 -3.80 9.38
C PRO A 644 2.89 -4.55 9.08
N GLY A 645 2.13 -4.06 8.10
CA GLY A 645 0.80 -4.55 7.74
C GLY A 645 -0.36 -3.76 8.38
N THR A 646 -0.09 -2.85 9.33
CA THR A 646 -1.15 -2.03 10.00
C THR A 646 -1.43 -0.74 9.23
N SER A 647 -0.44 -0.24 8.49
CA SER A 647 -0.37 1.17 8.10
C SER A 647 -1.42 1.55 7.06
N ASN A 648 -2.15 2.65 7.25
CA ASN A 648 -3.08 3.15 6.22
C ASN A 648 -2.38 3.55 4.90
N HIS A 649 -1.08 3.82 4.96
CA HIS A 649 -0.21 3.90 3.78
C HIS A 649 -0.14 2.58 3.01
N GLY A 650 -0.06 1.43 3.70
CA GLY A 650 -0.08 0.11 3.07
C GLY A 650 -1.41 -0.27 2.42
N TRP A 651 -2.47 0.50 2.66
CA TRP A 651 -3.72 0.40 1.91
C TRP A 651 -3.80 1.35 0.71
N GLY A 652 -2.81 2.22 0.52
CA GLY A 652 -2.81 3.25 -0.52
C GLY A 652 -3.88 4.30 -0.30
N VAL A 653 -4.31 4.53 0.94
CA VAL A 653 -5.35 5.53 1.29
C VAL A 653 -4.84 6.64 2.21
N ALA A 654 -3.56 6.62 2.63
CA ALA A 654 -2.98 7.69 3.42
C ALA A 654 -1.89 8.44 2.67
N VAL A 655 -1.74 9.72 2.98
CA VAL A 655 -0.66 10.59 2.52
C VAL A 655 -0.09 11.39 3.68
N ASP A 656 1.24 11.55 3.68
CA ASP A 656 1.92 12.51 4.55
C ASP A 656 2.24 13.76 3.72
N LEU A 657 1.78 14.92 4.16
CA LEU A 657 1.77 16.18 3.41
C LEU A 657 2.68 17.24 4.01
N CYS A 658 3.21 18.10 3.14
CA CYS A 658 4.21 19.11 3.47
C CYS A 658 3.83 20.52 2.94
N GLY A 659 4.79 21.44 2.89
CA GLY A 659 4.61 22.77 2.28
C GLY A 659 3.81 23.75 3.12
N GLY A 660 3.70 23.50 4.44
CA GLY A 660 2.91 24.27 5.39
C GLY A 660 1.90 23.40 6.14
N ILE A 661 1.41 22.32 5.51
CA ILE A 661 0.42 21.39 6.08
C ILE A 661 1.02 20.60 7.25
N GLU A 662 2.33 20.35 7.27
CA GLU A 662 3.02 19.59 8.32
C GLU A 662 3.13 20.30 9.69
N LYS A 663 2.36 21.37 9.90
CA LYS A 663 2.35 22.20 11.12
C LYS A 663 0.93 22.69 11.42
N TYR A 664 0.47 22.50 12.66
CA TYR A 664 -0.81 23.05 13.11
C TYR A 664 -0.88 24.58 12.98
N GLY A 665 -2.07 25.10 12.70
CA GLY A 665 -2.34 26.54 12.71
C GLY A 665 -1.84 27.34 11.50
N THR A 666 -1.18 26.71 10.52
CA THR A 666 -0.85 27.35 9.24
C THR A 666 -2.11 27.57 8.38
N ALA A 667 -2.04 28.48 7.40
CA ALA A 667 -3.15 28.73 6.49
C ALA A 667 -3.45 27.48 5.64
N GLU A 668 -2.40 26.77 5.25
CA GLU A 668 -2.39 25.53 4.48
C GLU A 668 -3.09 24.40 5.25
N TYR A 669 -2.72 24.19 6.52
CA TYR A 669 -3.36 23.19 7.39
C TYR A 669 -4.84 23.52 7.66
N GLN A 670 -5.16 24.79 7.98
CA GLN A 670 -6.54 25.21 8.23
C GLN A 670 -7.41 25.12 6.98
N TRP A 671 -6.88 25.43 5.80
CA TRP A 671 -7.58 25.23 4.53
C TRP A 671 -7.85 23.75 4.29
N MET A 672 -6.86 22.87 4.50
CA MET A 672 -7.03 21.42 4.36
C MET A 672 -8.11 20.90 5.33
N LYS A 673 -8.11 21.33 6.60
CA LYS A 673 -9.14 20.95 7.60
C LYS A 673 -10.56 21.30 7.16
N ALA A 674 -10.74 22.44 6.48
CA ALA A 674 -12.04 22.90 6.01
C ALA A 674 -12.49 22.28 4.68
N HIS A 675 -11.55 21.99 3.76
CA HIS A 675 -11.88 21.65 2.36
C HIS A 675 -11.61 20.20 1.98
N ALA A 676 -10.60 19.53 2.56
CA ALA A 676 -10.26 18.14 2.22
C ALA A 676 -11.44 17.15 2.35
N PRO A 677 -12.35 17.26 3.35
CA PRO A 677 -13.49 16.35 3.47
C PRO A 677 -14.45 16.38 2.28
N ALA A 678 -14.54 17.50 1.54
CA ALA A 678 -15.35 17.58 0.33
C ALA A 678 -14.81 16.72 -0.83
N PHE A 679 -13.54 16.32 -0.75
CA PHE A 679 -12.85 15.42 -1.67
C PHE A 679 -12.69 14.00 -1.09
N GLY A 680 -13.30 13.70 0.06
CA GLY A 680 -13.18 12.40 0.74
C GLY A 680 -11.88 12.20 1.52
N TRP A 681 -11.11 13.26 1.77
CA TRP A 681 -9.89 13.24 2.58
C TRP A 681 -10.15 13.81 3.98
N VAL A 682 -9.78 13.09 5.02
CA VAL A 682 -9.99 13.48 6.42
C VAL A 682 -8.66 13.55 7.16
N HIS A 683 -8.56 14.49 8.10
CA HIS A 683 -7.51 14.47 9.12
C HIS A 683 -8.03 13.66 10.32
N PRO A 684 -7.40 12.53 10.69
CA PRO A 684 -7.91 11.67 11.75
C PRO A 684 -7.91 12.36 13.12
N GLN A 685 -8.90 12.07 13.96
CA GLN A 685 -8.99 12.66 15.31
C GLN A 685 -7.78 12.28 16.21
N TRP A 686 -7.16 11.13 15.97
CA TRP A 686 -5.94 10.74 16.69
C TRP A 686 -4.71 11.57 16.31
N ALA A 687 -4.69 12.09 15.07
CA ALA A 687 -3.62 12.89 14.47
C ALA A 687 -3.78 14.41 14.70
N ASP A 688 -4.94 14.83 15.20
CA ASP A 688 -5.29 16.22 15.47
C ASP A 688 -4.58 16.78 16.71
N GLN A 689 -4.60 18.10 16.89
CA GLN A 689 -3.93 18.75 18.03
C GLN A 689 -4.61 18.36 19.36
N GLY A 690 -3.83 17.90 20.34
CA GLY A 690 -4.32 17.28 21.57
C GLY A 690 -4.81 15.83 21.40
N GLY A 691 -4.64 15.23 20.22
CA GLY A 691 -4.89 13.81 19.95
C GLY A 691 -3.89 12.88 20.65
N SER A 692 -4.11 11.57 20.52
CA SER A 692 -3.23 10.56 21.12
C SER A 692 -1.84 10.49 20.47
N ARG A 693 -1.70 10.98 19.23
CA ARG A 693 -0.44 11.03 18.49
C ARG A 693 -0.49 12.11 17.40
N GLU A 694 -0.10 13.33 17.79
CA GLU A 694 -0.12 14.53 16.93
C GLU A 694 0.71 14.37 15.63
N GLU A 695 0.03 14.34 14.47
CA GLU A 695 0.63 14.19 13.14
C GLU A 695 -0.06 15.10 12.10
N PRO A 696 0.16 16.44 12.13
CA PRO A 696 -0.54 17.40 11.26
C PRO A 696 -0.37 17.16 9.74
N TRP A 697 0.73 16.49 9.37
CA TRP A 697 1.00 16.06 8.00
C TRP A 697 0.10 14.91 7.53
N HIS A 698 -0.56 14.15 8.40
CA HIS A 698 -1.20 12.89 8.05
C HIS A 698 -2.68 13.04 7.67
N TRP A 699 -3.04 12.53 6.49
CA TRP A 699 -4.40 12.59 5.94
C TRP A 699 -4.80 11.24 5.33
N GLU A 700 -6.05 10.85 5.55
CA GLU A 700 -6.61 9.55 5.14
C GLU A 700 -7.81 9.73 4.19
N PHE A 701 -7.93 8.85 3.19
CA PHE A 701 -9.03 8.81 2.23
C PHE A 701 -10.11 7.84 2.71
N GLY A 702 -11.27 8.38 3.09
CA GLY A 702 -12.34 7.59 3.69
C GLY A 702 -13.54 8.43 4.11
N LYS A 703 -14.52 7.78 4.75
CA LYS A 703 -15.65 8.49 5.38
C LYS A 703 -15.16 9.15 6.68
N PRO A 704 -15.55 10.41 6.97
CA PRO A 704 -15.44 10.93 8.33
C PRO A 704 -16.30 10.07 9.29
N PRO A 705 -15.98 10.03 10.59
CA PRO A 705 -16.88 9.50 11.60
C PRO A 705 -18.26 10.15 11.50
N SER A 706 -19.31 9.39 11.79
CA SER A 706 -20.64 9.97 12.01
C SER A 706 -20.61 10.85 13.25
N ALA A 707 -20.99 12.13 13.07
CA ALA A 707 -21.27 13.07 14.15
C ALA A 707 -22.55 12.71 14.92
#